data_AF-A0A2E6AH72-F1
#
_entry.id   AF-A0A2E6AH72-F1
#
_cell.length_a   1.000
_cell.length_b   1.000
_cell.length_c   1.000
_cell.angle_alpha   90.00
_cell.angle_beta   90.00
_cell.angle_gamma   90.00
#
_symmetry.space_group_name_H-M   'P 1'
#
loop_
_entity.id
_entity.type
_entity.pdbx_description
1 polymer ?
#
loop_
_entity_poly.entity_id
_entity_poly.type
_entity_poly.pdbx_seq_one_letter_code
_entity_poly.pdbx_strand_id
1 'polypeptide(L)'
;QRPVRRKFNSRQFDIRHALAEACTWRNIWRIGVETRCPIGVVLVVLIIASVTSFVPAQEVSTFQDHVEPIVEAHCWKCHRSDERKAELDLTSLTGLLQGSESGPVVDPEDPLESRLLEVIENGEMPPEGDAVPESSIQVIRSWLEHRSSSEITLDAELPELTQHDVMPILLRRCAVCHGRQKQEGELDVRHLSALMTGGKSGPAIVPGEPDRSPLVQRIEANEMPPLKELAKYSVKPVQPAELEKIRAWIASGARWVEDQPDVATRNPDPLVSEDDRQHWAFQTPRLPSIPQANSGVENLIRNPIDAFISRRLETVGLELSPSASKRQLIRRVTIDLTGLPPTPEEVEQYVKDETPWAYATLVERLLASPAYGERWGQYWIDLSGYADSEGVQHADPLRPHAYRYRDYVIRSFNNDKPYDRFLTEQIAGDELADYENADVITREIYDNLVATGFLRMSSDGTFAGITGFLPNRLAVIDDQIRVLTSATMGLTMRCARCHSHKFDPIPQRDYYRLAAVFKGASDEFDWLKPIKAAVGDSRYLPYVETGEREAWEAHESAINGQLDDLKARRELLLKEKEKVIAEDQTEDDAAGDEEAQNDEKEDVRVKTLDQQIKQLEAQKQPQPLIRALWDNGEPSPTYLLRRGDDRQPTRLVGPGVPSVLTNGQTPFEPAKLWPGANKTGYRLAFSQWLTRSDHPLTARVIVNRVWKHHFGRGMVEPIDDFGLAGGKPSHPDLLDWLSVRLVEQGWSLKPLHRLIVTSATYRQTSTVNAEQLDRDPDNNWYSRAPVRRMEAEPLWDALLSLASKLDRAQFGPPDPVTARKDGLVTAEAVGGRWRRSIYVIKRRTQRLTIFDNFDRPRMSPNCVDRQESTVVMQALHLLNNAQVHQLSAEFAQRVYDEEGHDVDRQIDRVFRLALGRPPAEHERLAALETLSELGEHWRHEEDRPEGKSVDQLALEGICHAVVNSGAFLYIE
;
A
#
# COMPACT_ATOMS: atom_id res chain seq x y z
N GLN A 1 -8.61 2.06 44.34
CA GLN A 1 -8.50 3.08 45.42
C GLN A 1 -7.05 3.09 45.96
N ARG A 2 -6.65 4.14 46.69
CA ARG A 2 -5.27 4.54 47.09
C ARG A 2 -4.40 5.15 45.96
N PRO A 3 -4.06 6.45 46.05
CA PRO A 3 -3.07 7.12 45.19
C PRO A 3 -1.74 7.37 45.90
N VAL A 4 -0.64 7.51 45.16
CA VAL A 4 0.67 7.95 45.68
C VAL A 4 1.08 9.26 44.98
N ARG A 5 1.45 10.28 45.76
CA ARG A 5 1.93 11.60 45.30
C ARG A 5 3.45 11.70 45.44
N ARG A 6 4.13 12.21 44.42
CA ARG A 6 5.28 13.18 44.45
C ARG A 6 5.69 13.47 42.99
N LYS A 7 5.38 14.65 42.46
CA LYS A 7 6.17 15.92 42.51
C LYS A 7 7.56 15.79 41.88
N PHE A 8 7.73 16.39 40.68
CA PHE A 8 8.98 17.04 40.27
C PHE A 8 8.70 18.35 39.50
N ASN A 9 9.65 19.28 39.55
CA ASN A 9 9.48 20.71 39.35
C ASN A 9 9.19 21.17 37.91
N SER A 10 8.35 22.19 37.78
CA SER A 10 8.46 23.22 36.73
C SER A 10 9.30 24.40 37.25
N ARG A 11 10.08 25.05 36.37
CA ARG A 11 10.67 26.37 36.63
C ARG A 11 10.02 27.40 35.71
N GLN A 12 9.21 28.28 36.30
CA GLN A 12 8.85 29.57 35.71
C GLN A 12 9.93 30.61 36.05
N PHE A 13 10.16 31.57 35.15
CA PHE A 13 10.83 32.84 35.45
C PHE A 13 10.15 33.99 34.69
N ASP A 14 9.99 35.12 35.38
CA ASP A 14 9.43 36.43 35.00
C ASP A 14 9.97 37.43 36.09
N ILE A 15 9.88 38.76 36.08
CA ILE A 15 9.02 39.72 35.39
C ILE A 15 9.84 40.80 34.63
N ARG A 16 9.20 41.31 33.56
CA ARG A 16 9.44 42.53 32.75
C ARG A 16 10.00 43.80 33.45
N HIS A 17 10.35 44.76 32.57
CA HIS A 17 10.49 46.24 32.73
C HIS A 17 11.91 46.81 32.98
N ALA A 18 12.33 47.96 32.38
CA ALA A 18 11.69 48.84 31.37
C ALA A 18 12.69 49.73 30.58
N LEU A 19 12.25 50.16 29.39
CA LEU A 19 12.45 51.44 28.66
C LEU A 19 13.79 52.25 28.65
N ALA A 20 14.22 52.52 27.41
CA ALA A 20 14.56 53.84 26.83
C ALA A 20 16.02 54.40 26.77
N GLU A 21 16.28 54.95 25.57
CA GLU A 21 17.20 56.05 25.17
C GLU A 21 18.74 55.88 25.04
N ALA A 22 19.14 55.92 23.75
CA ALA A 22 20.08 56.90 23.15
C ALA A 22 21.62 56.73 23.24
N CYS A 23 22.19 56.57 22.04
CA CYS A 23 23.33 57.33 21.48
C CYS A 23 24.81 57.04 21.84
N THR A 24 25.49 56.52 20.80
CA THR A 24 26.78 56.99 20.22
C THR A 24 28.15 56.51 20.73
N TRP A 25 29.10 56.59 19.77
CA TRP A 25 30.59 56.64 19.81
C TRP A 25 31.34 55.39 19.31
N ARG A 26 32.50 55.48 18.61
CA ARG A 26 33.12 56.51 17.71
C ARG A 26 34.46 55.94 17.16
N ASN A 27 34.89 56.32 15.95
CA ASN A 27 36.31 56.57 15.51
C ASN A 27 36.31 56.75 13.96
N ILE A 28 36.56 57.92 13.33
CA ILE A 28 37.60 58.98 13.36
C ILE A 28 38.61 58.83 12.21
N TRP A 29 38.66 59.83 11.31
CA TRP A 29 39.81 60.65 10.84
C TRP A 29 39.23 61.76 9.90
N ARG A 30 39.19 63.05 10.28
CA ARG A 30 40.08 64.19 9.89
C ARG A 30 40.09 64.54 8.37
N ILE A 31 40.12 65.79 7.85
CA ILE A 31 40.08 67.22 8.33
C ILE A 31 39.81 68.14 7.08
N GLY A 32 39.29 69.38 7.21
CA GLY A 32 39.34 70.44 6.14
C GLY A 32 37.98 71.08 5.73
N VAL A 33 37.38 72.08 6.40
CA VAL A 33 37.48 73.57 6.21
C VAL A 33 37.53 74.02 4.71
N GLU A 34 36.70 74.90 4.13
CA GLU A 34 36.27 76.26 4.54
C GLU A 34 34.93 76.83 3.92
N THR A 35 34.15 77.52 4.77
CA THR A 35 33.41 78.81 4.55
C THR A 35 32.13 79.01 3.69
N ARG A 36 31.16 79.68 4.37
CA ARG A 36 30.26 80.81 3.95
C ARG A 36 28.87 80.58 3.31
N CYS A 37 27.86 80.76 4.18
CA CYS A 37 26.54 81.38 3.93
C CYS A 37 26.68 82.86 3.43
N PRO A 38 25.63 83.59 2.94
CA PRO A 38 24.28 83.63 3.54
C PRO A 38 23.03 83.81 2.63
N ILE A 39 21.89 83.33 3.16
CA ILE A 39 20.58 84.00 3.36
C ILE A 39 20.07 85.02 2.30
N GLY A 40 18.86 84.78 1.79
CA GLY A 40 17.99 85.80 1.19
C GLY A 40 16.55 85.32 0.97
N VAL A 41 15.63 85.60 1.91
CA VAL A 41 14.19 85.26 1.83
C VAL A 41 13.35 86.51 1.69
N VAL A 42 12.57 86.64 0.60
CA VAL A 42 11.30 87.38 0.55
C VAL A 42 10.36 86.73 -0.47
N LEU A 43 9.13 86.38 -0.05
CA LEU A 43 7.99 86.09 -0.92
C LEU A 43 7.30 87.39 -1.35
N VAL A 44 6.94 87.54 -2.64
CA VAL A 44 5.64 88.12 -3.07
C VAL A 44 5.22 87.42 -4.38
N VAL A 45 3.96 86.97 -4.43
CA VAL A 45 3.32 86.33 -5.59
C VAL A 45 2.59 87.39 -6.43
N LEU A 46 2.67 87.32 -7.77
CA LEU A 46 1.64 87.88 -8.67
C LEU A 46 1.66 87.24 -10.08
N ILE A 47 0.76 86.28 -10.27
CA ILE A 47 -0.01 85.94 -11.49
C ILE A 47 0.70 86.10 -12.86
N ILE A 48 1.02 84.97 -13.50
CA ILE A 48 1.06 84.84 -14.97
C ILE A 48 0.25 83.60 -15.38
N ALA A 49 -0.52 83.73 -16.46
CA ALA A 49 -1.45 82.72 -16.94
C ALA A 49 -0.77 81.62 -17.78
N SER A 50 -1.12 80.37 -17.47
CA SER A 50 -1.32 79.24 -18.39
C SER A 50 -0.68 79.27 -19.79
N VAL A 51 0.37 78.45 -19.98
CA VAL A 51 0.38 77.39 -21.01
C VAL A 51 1.06 76.16 -20.41
N THR A 52 0.28 75.20 -19.90
CA THR A 52 0.77 73.86 -19.56
C THR A 52 0.58 72.96 -20.76
N SER A 53 1.68 72.41 -21.29
CA SER A 53 1.65 71.35 -22.28
C SER A 53 0.82 70.17 -21.78
N PHE A 54 -0.11 69.68 -22.60
CA PHE A 54 -0.78 68.41 -22.32
C PHE A 54 0.26 67.28 -22.34
N VAL A 55 0.43 66.62 -21.19
CA VAL A 55 0.85 65.22 -21.19
C VAL A 55 -0.36 64.43 -21.71
N PRO A 56 -0.23 63.59 -22.75
CA PRO A 56 -1.34 62.76 -23.19
C PRO A 56 -1.74 61.80 -22.06
N ALA A 57 -3.02 61.46 -21.99
CA ALA A 57 -3.49 60.45 -21.05
C ALA A 57 -2.71 59.14 -21.27
N GLN A 58 -2.31 58.50 -20.18
CA GLN A 58 -1.66 57.20 -20.17
C GLN A 58 -2.57 56.22 -20.93
N GLU A 59 -2.11 55.73 -22.08
CA GLU A 59 -2.88 54.74 -22.85
C GLU A 59 -3.06 53.49 -21.99
N VAL A 60 -4.31 53.09 -21.83
CA VAL A 60 -4.70 51.99 -20.96
C VAL A 60 -4.24 50.69 -21.63
N SER A 61 -3.20 50.08 -21.08
CA SER A 61 -2.61 48.85 -21.61
C SER A 61 -3.62 47.70 -21.53
N THR A 62 -3.88 47.06 -22.68
CA THR A 62 -4.63 45.81 -22.78
C THR A 62 -3.69 44.60 -22.72
N PHE A 63 -4.22 43.44 -22.33
CA PHE A 63 -3.52 42.16 -22.40
C PHE A 63 -3.05 41.86 -23.84
N GLN A 64 -3.94 41.97 -24.84
CA GLN A 64 -3.64 41.66 -26.24
C GLN A 64 -2.47 42.49 -26.81
N ASP A 65 -2.45 43.80 -26.56
CA ASP A 65 -1.52 44.69 -27.27
C ASP A 65 -0.09 44.66 -26.67
N HIS A 66 0.04 44.31 -25.39
CA HIS A 66 1.30 44.51 -24.64
C HIS A 66 1.81 43.28 -23.87
N VAL A 67 0.92 42.41 -23.39
CA VAL A 67 1.31 41.23 -22.58
C VAL A 67 1.32 39.96 -23.43
N GLU A 68 0.33 39.79 -24.30
CA GLU A 68 0.22 38.63 -25.20
C GLU A 68 1.49 38.37 -26.01
N PRO A 69 2.16 39.37 -26.64
CA PRO A 69 3.40 39.14 -27.38
C PRO A 69 4.58 38.69 -26.50
N ILE A 70 4.57 39.03 -25.20
CA ILE A 70 5.60 38.62 -24.24
C ILE A 70 5.37 37.17 -23.82
N VAL A 71 4.12 36.80 -23.50
CA VAL A 71 3.80 35.40 -23.14
C VAL A 71 3.84 34.46 -24.35
N GLU A 72 3.59 34.96 -25.57
CA GLU A 72 3.86 34.24 -26.82
C GLU A 72 5.35 33.89 -26.95
N ALA A 73 6.22 34.89 -26.82
CA ALA A 73 7.67 34.70 -26.99
C ALA A 73 8.32 33.80 -25.92
N HIS A 74 7.83 33.86 -24.67
CA HIS A 74 8.51 33.22 -23.53
C HIS A 74 7.74 32.05 -22.88
N CYS A 75 6.41 31.96 -23.03
CA CYS A 75 5.58 31.06 -22.21
C CYS A 75 4.73 30.06 -23.01
N TRP A 76 4.32 30.39 -24.24
CA TRP A 76 3.45 29.51 -25.05
C TRP A 76 4.05 28.15 -25.40
N LYS A 77 5.37 27.94 -25.26
CA LYS A 77 5.95 26.58 -25.34
C LYS A 77 5.27 25.59 -24.38
N CYS A 78 4.82 26.05 -23.20
CA CYS A 78 4.27 25.20 -22.15
C CYS A 78 2.90 25.67 -21.60
N HIS A 79 2.40 26.84 -22.00
CA HIS A 79 1.19 27.46 -21.44
C HIS A 79 0.29 28.06 -22.54
N ARG A 80 -0.18 27.22 -23.46
CA ARG A 80 -1.08 27.56 -24.58
C ARG A 80 -2.27 26.60 -24.62
N SER A 81 -3.37 26.97 -25.26
CA SER A 81 -4.62 26.18 -25.25
C SER A 81 -4.49 24.65 -25.50
N ASP A 82 -3.57 24.22 -26.36
CA ASP A 82 -3.28 22.82 -26.70
C ASP A 82 -2.17 22.17 -25.85
N GLU A 83 -1.42 22.95 -25.08
CA GLU A 83 -0.33 22.51 -24.19
C GLU A 83 -0.29 23.40 -22.93
N ARG A 84 -0.98 22.96 -21.87
CA ARG A 84 -1.30 23.75 -20.66
C ARG A 84 -0.63 23.21 -19.40
N LYS A 85 0.70 23.19 -19.33
CA LYS A 85 1.41 22.69 -18.13
C LYS A 85 0.94 23.42 -16.87
N ALA A 86 0.80 22.67 -15.77
CA ALA A 86 0.16 23.12 -14.51
C ALA A 86 -1.27 23.67 -14.67
N GLU A 87 -2.00 23.23 -15.70
CA GLU A 87 -3.36 23.68 -16.08
C GLU A 87 -3.49 25.16 -16.46
N LEU A 88 -2.36 25.85 -16.70
CA LEU A 88 -2.32 27.27 -17.04
C LEU A 88 -2.35 27.50 -18.56
N ASP A 89 -3.22 28.40 -19.01
CA ASP A 89 -3.33 28.86 -20.41
C ASP A 89 -3.08 30.37 -20.48
N LEU A 90 -2.05 30.78 -21.23
CA LEU A 90 -1.66 32.17 -21.44
C LEU A 90 -1.94 32.68 -22.85
N THR A 91 -2.75 31.98 -23.65
CA THR A 91 -3.22 32.46 -24.97
C THR A 91 -4.45 33.38 -24.89
N SER A 92 -4.98 33.61 -23.69
CA SER A 92 -6.08 34.54 -23.48
C SER A 92 -6.10 35.09 -22.06
N LEU A 93 -6.63 36.31 -21.90
CA LEU A 93 -6.87 36.89 -20.58
C LEU A 93 -7.76 36.00 -19.70
N THR A 94 -8.81 35.40 -20.27
CA THR A 94 -9.70 34.49 -19.53
C THR A 94 -8.95 33.28 -18.98
N GLY A 95 -8.01 32.71 -19.75
CA GLY A 95 -7.13 31.63 -19.28
C GLY A 95 -6.18 32.07 -18.15
N LEU A 96 -5.58 33.26 -18.29
CA LEU A 96 -4.72 33.85 -17.26
C LEU A 96 -5.47 34.08 -15.93
N LEU A 97 -6.70 34.61 -16.00
CA LEU A 97 -7.55 34.88 -14.84
C LEU A 97 -8.14 33.60 -14.21
N GLN A 98 -8.43 32.58 -15.03
CA GLN A 98 -8.79 31.24 -14.54
C GLN A 98 -7.65 30.63 -13.72
N GLY A 99 -6.41 30.98 -14.04
CA GLY A 99 -5.22 30.64 -13.27
C GLY A 99 -4.68 29.24 -13.56
N SER A 100 -4.13 28.61 -12.52
CA SER A 100 -3.43 27.32 -12.60
C SER A 100 -4.00 26.32 -11.59
N GLU A 101 -3.55 25.06 -11.64
CA GLU A 101 -3.85 24.04 -10.61
C GLU A 101 -3.51 24.51 -9.18
N SER A 102 -2.54 25.42 -9.05
CA SER A 102 -2.08 25.95 -7.77
C SER A 102 -2.99 27.05 -7.18
N GLY A 103 -3.93 27.58 -7.98
CA GLY A 103 -4.73 28.77 -7.69
C GLY A 103 -4.56 29.88 -8.74
N PRO A 104 -5.09 31.08 -8.46
CA PRO A 104 -4.95 32.26 -9.30
C PRO A 104 -3.48 32.56 -9.64
N VAL A 105 -3.24 33.03 -10.86
CA VAL A 105 -1.91 33.48 -11.33
C VAL A 105 -1.80 35.00 -11.29
N VAL A 106 -2.92 35.69 -11.48
CA VAL A 106 -3.14 37.10 -11.14
C VAL A 106 -3.95 37.16 -9.86
N ASP A 107 -3.54 38.01 -8.92
CA ASP A 107 -4.34 38.31 -7.73
C ASP A 107 -5.29 39.50 -8.04
N PRO A 108 -6.61 39.37 -7.79
CA PRO A 108 -7.58 40.42 -8.08
C PRO A 108 -7.67 41.50 -6.99
N GLU A 109 -7.19 41.24 -5.77
CA GLU A 109 -7.19 42.19 -4.65
C GLU A 109 -5.87 42.97 -4.56
N ASP A 110 -4.73 42.31 -4.80
CA ASP A 110 -3.40 42.93 -4.88
C ASP A 110 -2.62 42.48 -6.13
N PRO A 111 -2.84 43.13 -7.29
CA PRO A 111 -2.24 42.70 -8.57
C PRO A 111 -0.71 42.68 -8.57
N LEU A 112 -0.02 43.35 -7.65
CA LEU A 112 1.44 43.35 -7.57
C LEU A 112 2.00 42.15 -6.78
N GLU A 113 1.22 41.56 -5.89
CA GLU A 113 1.53 40.27 -5.25
C GLU A 113 1.09 39.07 -6.13
N SER A 114 0.72 39.32 -7.39
CA SER A 114 0.39 38.27 -8.37
C SER A 114 1.54 37.29 -8.55
N ARG A 115 1.24 36.00 -8.43
CA ARG A 115 2.21 34.92 -8.64
C ARG A 115 2.88 34.97 -10.03
N LEU A 116 2.23 35.53 -11.05
CA LEU A 116 2.83 35.79 -12.36
C LEU A 116 4.13 36.58 -12.25
N LEU A 117 4.15 37.64 -11.44
CA LEU A 117 5.34 38.48 -11.22
C LEU A 117 6.38 37.71 -10.39
N GLU A 118 5.95 37.06 -9.30
CA GLU A 118 6.84 36.27 -8.43
C GLU A 118 7.70 35.28 -9.22
N VAL A 119 7.12 34.48 -10.12
CA VAL A 119 7.85 33.42 -10.82
C VAL A 119 8.73 33.92 -11.96
N ILE A 120 8.42 35.04 -12.60
CA ILE A 120 9.27 35.62 -13.65
C ILE A 120 10.40 36.49 -13.06
N GLU A 121 10.14 37.21 -11.97
CA GLU A 121 11.15 38.04 -11.28
C GLU A 121 12.19 37.18 -10.53
N ASN A 122 11.77 36.05 -9.96
CA ASN A 122 12.70 35.07 -9.38
C ASN A 122 13.45 34.23 -10.44
N GLY A 123 13.12 34.38 -11.74
CA GLY A 123 13.72 33.62 -12.83
C GLY A 123 13.35 32.13 -12.83
N GLU A 124 12.22 31.75 -12.21
CA GLU A 124 11.71 30.38 -12.22
C GLU A 124 11.03 30.03 -13.57
N MET A 125 10.54 31.05 -14.29
CA MET A 125 9.85 30.92 -15.57
C MET A 125 10.46 31.86 -16.64
N PRO A 126 10.75 31.37 -17.86
CA PRO A 126 10.65 29.96 -18.29
C PRO A 126 11.78 29.09 -17.69
N PRO A 127 11.51 27.82 -17.34
CA PRO A 127 12.51 26.90 -16.79
C PRO A 127 13.49 26.37 -17.86
N GLU A 128 13.13 26.52 -19.13
CA GLU A 128 13.97 26.22 -20.29
C GLU A 128 13.92 27.39 -21.27
N GLY A 129 15.04 28.08 -21.48
CA GLY A 129 15.14 29.21 -22.41
C GLY A 129 15.84 30.41 -21.80
N ASP A 130 15.78 31.55 -22.49
CA ASP A 130 16.23 32.83 -21.95
C ASP A 130 15.18 33.39 -20.97
N ALA A 131 15.66 33.91 -19.84
CA ALA A 131 14.80 34.56 -18.85
C ALA A 131 14.03 35.75 -19.45
N VAL A 132 12.82 36.02 -18.94
CA VAL A 132 12.01 37.16 -19.38
C VAL A 132 12.80 38.46 -19.14
N PRO A 133 13.02 39.29 -20.18
CA PRO A 133 13.78 40.53 -20.02
C PRO A 133 13.13 41.47 -19.00
N GLU A 134 13.95 42.15 -18.20
CA GLU A 134 13.51 43.16 -17.21
C GLU A 134 12.54 44.20 -17.80
N SER A 135 12.77 44.63 -19.05
CA SER A 135 11.85 45.54 -19.76
C SER A 135 10.47 44.93 -20.00
N SER A 136 10.39 43.63 -20.24
CA SER A 136 9.16 42.88 -20.46
C SER A 136 8.43 42.61 -19.13
N ILE A 137 9.17 42.34 -18.05
CA ILE A 137 8.62 42.26 -16.69
C ILE A 137 7.97 43.60 -16.30
N GLN A 138 8.62 44.73 -16.59
CA GLN A 138 8.08 46.07 -16.32
C GLN A 138 6.79 46.35 -17.13
N VAL A 139 6.66 45.82 -18.36
CA VAL A 139 5.40 45.91 -19.12
C VAL A 139 4.30 45.09 -18.46
N ILE A 140 4.57 43.85 -18.02
CA ILE A 140 3.59 43.00 -17.31
C ILE A 140 3.16 43.67 -15.99
N ARG A 141 4.10 44.23 -15.22
CA ARG A 141 3.82 44.95 -13.98
C ARG A 141 2.98 46.20 -14.22
N SER A 142 3.38 47.03 -15.20
CA SER A 142 2.63 48.24 -15.56
C SER A 142 1.22 47.90 -16.06
N TRP A 143 1.06 46.79 -16.80
CA TRP A 143 -0.26 46.28 -17.16
C TRP A 143 -1.05 45.94 -15.91
N LEU A 144 -0.56 45.05 -15.02
CA LEU A 144 -1.26 44.63 -13.80
C LEU A 144 -1.76 45.80 -12.93
N GLU A 145 -0.97 46.87 -12.81
CA GLU A 145 -1.32 48.12 -12.11
C GLU A 145 -2.38 48.98 -12.82
N HIS A 146 -2.40 49.01 -14.16
CA HIS A 146 -3.14 49.97 -14.99
C HIS A 146 -4.10 49.31 -16.01
N ARG A 147 -4.58 48.09 -15.72
CA ARG A 147 -5.48 47.30 -16.59
C ARG A 147 -6.75 48.06 -16.97
N SER A 148 -7.32 47.74 -18.13
CA SER A 148 -8.52 48.42 -18.60
C SER A 148 -9.77 48.09 -17.78
N SER A 149 -10.71 49.03 -17.74
CA SER A 149 -11.98 48.84 -17.02
C SER A 149 -12.79 47.65 -17.57
N SER A 150 -12.62 47.30 -18.85
CA SER A 150 -13.14 46.08 -19.46
C SER A 150 -12.53 44.81 -18.86
N GLU A 151 -11.21 44.77 -18.70
CA GLU A 151 -10.50 43.62 -18.11
C GLU A 151 -10.83 43.49 -16.62
N ILE A 152 -10.88 44.61 -15.88
CA ILE A 152 -11.35 44.67 -14.49
C ILE A 152 -12.82 44.19 -14.36
N THR A 153 -13.64 44.34 -15.40
CA THR A 153 -15.02 43.80 -15.40
C THR A 153 -15.02 42.28 -15.60
N LEU A 154 -14.11 41.72 -16.39
CA LEU A 154 -13.91 40.26 -16.48
C LEU A 154 -13.38 39.68 -15.15
N ASP A 155 -12.49 40.37 -14.45
CA ASP A 155 -12.05 39.98 -13.09
C ASP A 155 -13.23 39.92 -12.09
N ALA A 156 -14.27 40.74 -12.30
CA ALA A 156 -15.42 40.88 -11.40
C ALA A 156 -16.60 39.93 -11.69
N GLU A 157 -16.62 39.23 -12.83
CA GLU A 157 -17.61 38.17 -13.11
C GLU A 157 -17.28 36.89 -12.32
N LEU A 158 -17.43 36.96 -11.00
CA LEU A 158 -17.34 35.79 -10.12
C LEU A 158 -18.34 34.71 -10.56
N PRO A 159 -17.92 33.43 -10.66
CA PRO A 159 -18.80 32.35 -11.11
C PRO A 159 -19.99 32.19 -10.15
N GLU A 160 -21.20 32.11 -10.73
CA GLU A 160 -22.43 31.86 -9.96
C GLU A 160 -22.36 30.53 -9.20
N LEU A 161 -22.89 30.51 -7.98
CA LEU A 161 -22.95 29.29 -7.16
C LEU A 161 -23.82 28.21 -7.81
N THR A 162 -23.25 27.01 -7.94
CA THR A 162 -23.88 25.82 -8.51
C THR A 162 -24.02 24.71 -7.48
N GLN A 163 -24.55 23.56 -7.89
CA GLN A 163 -24.51 22.36 -7.04
C GLN A 163 -23.07 21.95 -6.67
N HIS A 164 -22.06 22.23 -7.51
CA HIS A 164 -20.68 21.79 -7.25
C HIS A 164 -20.06 22.52 -6.06
N ASP A 165 -20.56 23.71 -5.70
CA ASP A 165 -20.15 24.47 -4.51
C ASP A 165 -20.77 23.94 -3.20
N VAL A 166 -21.96 23.32 -3.30
CA VAL A 166 -22.79 22.93 -2.15
C VAL A 166 -22.77 21.42 -1.89
N MET A 167 -22.81 20.60 -2.92
CA MET A 167 -22.84 19.13 -2.79
C MET A 167 -21.66 18.58 -1.99
N PRO A 168 -20.40 19.04 -2.15
CA PRO A 168 -19.29 18.61 -1.29
C PRO A 168 -19.46 18.97 0.19
N ILE A 169 -20.21 20.04 0.51
CA ILE A 169 -20.58 20.37 1.88
C ILE A 169 -21.58 19.33 2.39
N LEU A 170 -22.65 19.06 1.65
CA LEU A 170 -23.68 18.10 2.04
C LEU A 170 -23.12 16.66 2.18
N LEU A 171 -22.28 16.22 1.25
CA LEU A 171 -21.61 14.91 1.33
C LEU A 171 -20.75 14.79 2.60
N ARG A 172 -19.91 15.79 2.89
CA ARG A 172 -19.01 15.81 4.06
C ARG A 172 -19.72 16.01 5.41
N ARG A 173 -20.93 16.60 5.42
CA ARG A 173 -21.68 16.96 6.63
C ARG A 173 -22.85 16.02 6.93
N CYS A 174 -23.49 15.46 5.91
CA CYS A 174 -24.81 14.82 6.02
C CYS A 174 -24.84 13.37 5.51
N ALA A 175 -24.09 13.01 4.47
CA ALA A 175 -24.23 11.70 3.79
C ALA A 175 -23.91 10.48 4.66
N VAL A 176 -23.21 10.63 5.79
CA VAL A 176 -22.98 9.53 6.76
C VAL A 176 -24.28 9.07 7.46
N CYS A 177 -25.32 9.92 7.50
CA CYS A 177 -26.64 9.58 8.03
C CYS A 177 -27.77 9.69 7.01
N HIS A 178 -27.53 10.38 5.89
CA HIS A 178 -28.48 10.63 4.80
C HIS A 178 -27.83 10.35 3.44
N GLY A 179 -27.25 9.16 3.27
CA GLY A 179 -26.58 8.69 2.06
C GLY A 179 -27.07 7.29 1.70
N ARG A 180 -26.25 6.48 1.01
CA ARG A 180 -26.70 5.18 0.50
C ARG A 180 -26.90 4.12 1.60
N GLN A 181 -25.88 3.83 2.41
CA GLN A 181 -26.02 2.80 3.48
C GLN A 181 -27.03 3.19 4.56
N LYS A 182 -27.33 4.48 4.71
CA LYS A 182 -28.15 5.00 5.80
C LYS A 182 -28.92 6.23 5.37
N GLN A 183 -30.25 6.12 5.36
CA GLN A 183 -31.20 7.18 5.01
C GLN A 183 -32.07 7.52 6.22
N GLU A 184 -31.51 8.17 7.24
CA GLU A 184 -32.31 8.62 8.39
C GLU A 184 -33.40 9.59 7.93
N GLY A 185 -34.64 9.31 8.34
CA GLY A 185 -35.80 10.06 7.88
C GLY A 185 -36.15 9.86 6.40
N GLU A 186 -35.67 8.78 5.75
CA GLU A 186 -35.87 8.48 4.31
C GLU A 186 -35.33 9.59 3.39
N LEU A 187 -34.25 10.26 3.81
CA LEU A 187 -33.56 11.29 3.04
C LEU A 187 -32.20 10.78 2.52
N ASP A 188 -31.93 11.02 1.24
CA ASP A 188 -30.60 10.93 0.61
C ASP A 188 -30.18 12.33 0.15
N VAL A 189 -28.93 12.73 0.46
CA VAL A 189 -28.36 14.04 0.10
C VAL A 189 -27.32 13.96 -1.02
N ARG A 190 -27.12 12.80 -1.64
CA ARG A 190 -26.12 12.58 -2.71
C ARG A 190 -26.50 13.21 -4.06
N HIS A 191 -27.79 13.52 -4.28
CA HIS A 191 -28.31 14.03 -5.57
C HIS A 191 -29.41 15.09 -5.35
N LEU A 192 -29.52 16.10 -6.22
CA LEU A 192 -30.56 17.14 -6.11
C LEU A 192 -31.98 16.57 -6.21
N SER A 193 -32.22 15.58 -7.08
CA SER A 193 -33.52 14.90 -7.18
C SER A 193 -33.99 14.34 -5.84
N ALA A 194 -33.07 13.78 -5.05
CA ALA A 194 -33.35 13.28 -3.70
C ALA A 194 -33.56 14.43 -2.69
N LEU A 195 -32.81 15.53 -2.76
CA LEU A 195 -33.05 16.72 -1.93
C LEU A 195 -34.42 17.39 -2.21
N MET A 196 -34.83 17.42 -3.49
CA MET A 196 -36.11 17.97 -3.94
C MET A 196 -37.30 17.05 -3.63
N THR A 197 -37.10 15.74 -3.70
CA THR A 197 -38.09 14.75 -3.24
C THR A 197 -38.21 14.80 -1.70
N GLY A 198 -37.07 14.94 -1.03
CA GLY A 198 -36.96 14.96 0.41
C GLY A 198 -37.18 13.59 1.05
N GLY A 199 -37.61 13.60 2.31
CA GLY A 199 -37.91 12.38 3.09
C GLY A 199 -39.22 12.52 3.84
N LYS A 200 -39.30 11.93 5.05
CA LYS A 200 -40.51 11.95 5.91
C LYS A 200 -41.05 13.34 6.26
N SER A 201 -40.24 14.39 6.09
CA SER A 201 -40.62 15.79 6.34
C SER A 201 -40.98 16.56 5.07
N GLY A 202 -41.12 15.89 3.93
CA GLY A 202 -41.22 16.52 2.61
C GLY A 202 -39.86 16.98 2.06
N PRO A 203 -39.85 17.81 1.00
CA PRO A 203 -38.64 18.33 0.36
C PRO A 203 -37.63 18.90 1.36
N ALA A 204 -36.35 18.55 1.20
CA ALA A 204 -35.30 19.04 2.09
C ALA A 204 -34.95 20.52 1.81
N ILE A 205 -35.16 20.97 0.58
CA ILE A 205 -34.96 22.35 0.14
C ILE A 205 -36.19 22.88 -0.61
N VAL A 206 -36.38 24.19 -0.58
CA VAL A 206 -37.40 24.93 -1.33
C VAL A 206 -36.64 25.97 -2.18
N PRO A 207 -36.48 25.76 -3.50
CA PRO A 207 -35.77 26.70 -4.37
C PRO A 207 -36.30 28.13 -4.27
N GLY A 208 -35.40 29.10 -4.13
CA GLY A 208 -35.71 30.51 -3.92
C GLY A 208 -36.06 30.88 -2.47
N GLU A 209 -36.37 29.92 -1.59
CA GLU A 209 -36.84 30.17 -0.23
C GLU A 209 -35.95 29.47 0.83
N PRO A 210 -34.72 29.97 1.09
CA PRO A 210 -33.79 29.36 2.04
C PRO A 210 -34.36 29.24 3.45
N ASP A 211 -35.03 30.29 3.96
CA ASP A 211 -35.55 30.29 5.33
C ASP A 211 -36.78 29.37 5.53
N ARG A 212 -37.38 28.88 4.42
CA ARG A 212 -38.45 27.86 4.43
C ARG A 212 -37.94 26.45 4.08
N SER A 213 -36.65 26.30 3.80
CA SER A 213 -36.03 25.00 3.49
C SER A 213 -35.72 24.23 4.78
N PRO A 214 -36.31 23.04 5.01
CA PRO A 214 -36.08 22.27 6.25
C PRO A 214 -34.60 21.95 6.54
N LEU A 215 -33.78 21.81 5.49
CA LEU A 215 -32.34 21.61 5.61
C LEU A 215 -31.65 22.80 6.30
N VAL A 216 -31.99 24.04 5.93
CA VAL A 216 -31.43 25.26 6.54
C VAL A 216 -31.90 25.37 8.00
N GLN A 217 -33.21 25.23 8.22
CA GLN A 217 -33.83 25.33 9.55
C GLN A 217 -33.20 24.35 10.57
N ARG A 218 -32.95 23.09 10.16
CA ARG A 218 -32.33 22.08 11.05
C ARG A 218 -30.85 22.32 11.31
N ILE A 219 -30.12 22.96 10.39
CA ILE A 219 -28.73 23.36 10.61
C ILE A 219 -28.69 24.52 11.61
N GLU A 220 -29.53 25.54 11.44
CA GLU A 220 -29.63 26.69 12.36
C GLU A 220 -30.09 26.28 13.77
N ALA A 221 -31.05 25.36 13.87
CA ALA A 221 -31.50 24.78 15.13
C ALA A 221 -30.45 23.86 15.81
N ASN A 222 -29.29 23.61 15.17
CA ASN A 222 -28.25 22.66 15.61
C ASN A 222 -28.75 21.21 15.78
N GLU A 223 -29.86 20.87 15.10
CA GLU A 223 -30.40 19.52 15.06
C GLU A 223 -29.62 18.62 14.10
N MET A 224 -29.09 19.20 13.00
CA MET A 224 -28.38 18.46 11.95
C MET A 224 -27.07 19.17 11.53
N PRO A 225 -25.90 18.50 11.57
CA PRO A 225 -25.65 17.21 12.22
C PRO A 225 -25.75 17.34 13.76
N PRO A 226 -26.35 16.37 14.46
CA PRO A 226 -26.63 16.48 15.89
C PRO A 226 -25.34 16.58 16.72
N LEU A 227 -25.14 17.72 17.40
CA LEU A 227 -23.87 18.09 18.04
C LEU A 227 -23.36 17.04 19.05
N LYS A 228 -24.26 16.28 19.70
CA LYS A 228 -23.93 15.23 20.68
C LYS A 228 -23.38 13.95 20.04
N GLU A 229 -23.57 13.73 18.74
CA GLU A 229 -23.21 12.48 18.04
C GLU A 229 -22.13 12.65 16.96
N LEU A 230 -21.57 13.86 16.80
CA LEU A 230 -20.50 14.18 15.85
C LEU A 230 -19.35 13.16 15.86
N ALA A 231 -18.84 12.80 17.06
CA ALA A 231 -17.76 11.84 17.22
C ALA A 231 -18.16 10.37 16.97
N LYS A 232 -19.45 10.02 17.06
CA LYS A 232 -19.98 8.67 16.77
C LYS A 232 -20.03 8.42 15.27
N TYR A 233 -20.44 9.44 14.50
CA TYR A 233 -20.53 9.39 13.03
C TYR A 233 -19.27 9.91 12.32
N SER A 234 -18.30 10.48 13.03
CA SER A 234 -17.05 11.04 12.46
C SER A 234 -17.32 12.26 11.55
N VAL A 235 -18.26 13.10 11.97
CA VAL A 235 -18.70 14.32 11.25
C VAL A 235 -18.29 15.55 12.06
N LYS A 236 -17.94 16.65 11.40
CA LYS A 236 -17.71 17.97 12.01
C LYS A 236 -18.91 18.90 11.69
N PRO A 237 -19.25 19.88 12.54
CA PRO A 237 -20.41 20.75 12.31
C PRO A 237 -20.25 21.62 11.06
N VAL A 238 -21.39 22.02 10.49
CA VAL A 238 -21.47 23.00 9.40
C VAL A 238 -20.88 24.32 9.90
N GLN A 239 -19.98 24.92 9.12
CA GLN A 239 -19.39 26.22 9.45
C GLN A 239 -20.30 27.37 8.98
N PRO A 240 -20.26 28.56 9.58
CA PRO A 240 -21.11 29.69 9.16
C PRO A 240 -20.99 30.02 7.66
N ALA A 241 -19.77 30.02 7.12
CA ALA A 241 -19.53 30.24 5.68
C ALA A 241 -20.03 29.08 4.79
N GLU A 242 -20.13 27.86 5.33
CA GLU A 242 -20.72 26.72 4.60
C GLU A 242 -22.26 26.83 4.56
N LEU A 243 -22.87 27.26 5.67
CA LEU A 243 -24.30 27.54 5.74
C LEU A 243 -24.68 28.70 4.81
N GLU A 244 -23.91 29.78 4.79
CA GLU A 244 -24.23 30.92 3.92
C GLU A 244 -24.11 30.57 2.43
N LYS A 245 -23.13 29.73 2.03
CA LYS A 245 -23.09 29.16 0.66
C LYS A 245 -24.35 28.35 0.33
N ILE A 246 -24.83 27.51 1.27
CA ILE A 246 -26.07 26.75 1.10
C ILE A 246 -27.27 27.71 0.93
N ARG A 247 -27.39 28.74 1.78
CA ARG A 247 -28.48 29.73 1.73
C ARG A 247 -28.46 30.52 0.42
N ALA A 248 -27.29 30.99 -0.02
CA ALA A 248 -27.12 31.73 -1.26
C ALA A 248 -27.47 30.89 -2.51
N TRP A 249 -27.04 29.62 -2.56
CA TRP A 249 -27.40 28.70 -3.65
C TRP A 249 -28.89 28.35 -3.66
N ILE A 250 -29.53 28.17 -2.50
CA ILE A 250 -30.99 27.98 -2.47
C ILE A 250 -31.70 29.26 -2.93
N ALA A 251 -31.24 30.44 -2.50
CA ALA A 251 -31.80 31.73 -2.89
C ALA A 251 -31.66 32.02 -4.40
N SER A 252 -30.59 31.56 -5.06
CA SER A 252 -30.45 31.61 -6.53
C SER A 252 -31.31 30.59 -7.29
N GLY A 253 -32.23 29.91 -6.60
CA GLY A 253 -33.14 28.92 -7.18
C GLY A 253 -32.60 27.49 -7.17
N ALA A 254 -31.61 27.20 -6.32
CA ALA A 254 -30.93 25.89 -6.25
C ALA A 254 -30.38 25.45 -7.63
N ARG A 255 -29.71 26.38 -8.32
CA ARG A 255 -29.25 26.21 -9.72
C ARG A 255 -28.47 24.89 -9.87
N TRP A 256 -28.90 24.08 -10.83
CA TRP A 256 -28.26 22.85 -11.24
C TRP A 256 -27.73 22.98 -12.66
N VAL A 257 -26.45 22.66 -12.85
CA VAL A 257 -25.78 22.59 -14.16
C VAL A 257 -25.71 21.12 -14.57
N GLU A 258 -25.93 20.78 -15.84
CA GLU A 258 -25.82 19.39 -16.30
C GLU A 258 -24.36 18.89 -16.21
N ASP A 259 -24.17 17.68 -15.68
CA ASP A 259 -22.83 17.19 -15.32
C ASP A 259 -21.92 17.02 -16.54
N GLN A 260 -20.87 17.83 -16.62
CA GLN A 260 -19.73 17.62 -17.52
C GLN A 260 -18.47 17.30 -16.71
N PRO A 261 -18.31 16.05 -16.24
CA PRO A 261 -17.10 15.63 -15.53
C PRO A 261 -15.87 15.71 -16.45
N ASP A 262 -14.72 16.09 -15.88
CA ASP A 262 -13.43 16.00 -16.57
C ASP A 262 -13.03 14.53 -16.76
N VAL A 263 -13.35 13.99 -17.93
CA VAL A 263 -13.10 12.61 -18.38
C VAL A 263 -11.96 12.56 -19.40
N ALA A 264 -11.27 11.42 -19.47
CA ALA A 264 -10.36 11.13 -20.56
C ALA A 264 -11.15 11.03 -21.88
N THR A 265 -10.79 11.85 -22.88
CA THR A 265 -11.48 11.89 -24.18
C THR A 265 -10.70 11.11 -25.25
N ARG A 266 -11.20 11.12 -26.50
CA ARG A 266 -10.46 10.57 -27.66
C ARG A 266 -9.39 11.50 -28.23
N ASN A 267 -9.32 12.73 -27.73
CA ASN A 267 -8.31 13.72 -28.14
C ASN A 267 -7.06 13.59 -27.24
N PRO A 268 -5.88 14.02 -27.71
CA PRO A 268 -4.71 14.17 -26.86
C PRO A 268 -5.02 15.00 -25.61
N ASP A 269 -4.49 14.58 -24.46
CA ASP A 269 -4.66 15.33 -23.21
C ASP A 269 -3.73 16.55 -23.21
N PRO A 270 -4.24 17.81 -23.13
CA PRO A 270 -3.41 19.01 -23.28
C PRO A 270 -2.46 19.27 -22.09
N LEU A 271 -2.47 18.40 -21.06
CA LEU A 271 -1.50 18.44 -19.96
C LEU A 271 -0.35 17.43 -20.17
N VAL A 272 -0.38 16.64 -21.25
CA VAL A 272 0.61 15.60 -21.58
C VAL A 272 0.94 15.63 -23.07
N SER A 273 2.13 16.13 -23.41
CA SER A 273 2.61 16.27 -24.79
C SER A 273 2.90 14.91 -25.45
N GLU A 274 3.18 14.91 -26.76
CA GLU A 274 3.67 13.71 -27.45
C GLU A 274 5.13 13.40 -27.10
N ASP A 275 5.93 14.42 -26.76
CA ASP A 275 7.32 14.26 -26.31
C ASP A 275 7.40 13.56 -24.95
N ASP A 276 6.48 13.89 -24.03
CA ASP A 276 6.31 13.21 -22.74
C ASP A 276 6.11 11.69 -22.93
N ARG A 277 5.44 11.28 -24.02
CA ARG A 277 5.15 9.87 -24.37
C ARG A 277 6.31 9.16 -25.06
N GLN A 278 7.32 9.89 -25.53
CA GLN A 278 8.52 9.27 -26.11
C GLN A 278 9.43 8.62 -25.06
N HIS A 279 9.17 8.81 -23.76
CA HIS A 279 9.89 8.09 -22.72
C HIS A 279 9.72 6.56 -22.88
N TRP A 280 10.83 5.82 -22.81
CA TRP A 280 10.89 4.38 -23.11
C TRP A 280 9.85 3.55 -22.34
N ALA A 281 9.57 3.92 -21.09
CA ALA A 281 8.65 3.21 -20.21
C ALA A 281 7.17 3.44 -20.54
N PHE A 282 6.83 4.49 -21.30
CA PHE A 282 5.46 4.81 -21.71
C PHE A 282 5.13 4.33 -23.13
N GLN A 283 6.15 3.91 -23.90
CA GLN A 283 5.96 3.24 -25.19
C GLN A 283 5.63 1.76 -25.01
N THR A 284 4.74 1.21 -25.85
CA THR A 284 4.45 -0.24 -25.92
C THR A 284 5.74 -1.06 -26.14
N PRO A 285 5.95 -2.19 -25.42
CA PRO A 285 7.14 -3.02 -25.58
C PRO A 285 7.22 -3.61 -26.98
N ARG A 286 8.43 -3.71 -27.53
CA ARG A 286 8.68 -4.30 -28.86
C ARG A 286 9.36 -5.65 -28.70
N LEU A 287 9.26 -6.52 -29.71
CA LEU A 287 9.99 -7.79 -29.72
C LEU A 287 11.31 -7.61 -30.50
N PRO A 288 12.46 -7.39 -29.84
CA PRO A 288 13.73 -7.26 -30.55
C PRO A 288 14.21 -8.60 -31.10
N SER A 289 15.03 -8.54 -32.15
CA SER A 289 15.78 -9.69 -32.65
C SER A 289 16.77 -10.18 -31.60
N ILE A 290 16.81 -11.49 -31.36
CA ILE A 290 17.81 -12.11 -30.47
C ILE A 290 19.22 -11.86 -31.08
N PRO A 291 20.20 -11.34 -30.31
CA PRO A 291 21.56 -11.11 -30.81
C PRO A 291 22.20 -12.40 -31.32
N GLN A 292 23.01 -12.27 -32.38
CA GLN A 292 23.87 -13.37 -32.82
C GLN A 292 25.05 -13.49 -31.85
N ALA A 293 25.41 -14.73 -31.53
CA ALA A 293 26.60 -15.04 -30.74
C ALA A 293 27.87 -14.66 -31.51
N ASN A 294 28.86 -14.08 -30.83
CA ASN A 294 30.20 -13.95 -31.39
C ASN A 294 30.91 -15.30 -31.42
N SER A 295 31.90 -15.42 -32.31
CA SER A 295 32.74 -16.61 -32.43
C SER A 295 33.55 -16.87 -31.15
N GLY A 296 33.28 -17.99 -30.48
CA GLY A 296 33.93 -18.43 -29.24
C GLY A 296 33.00 -18.57 -28.04
N VAL A 297 31.84 -17.89 -28.03
CA VAL A 297 30.87 -17.92 -26.91
C VAL A 297 29.61 -18.75 -27.20
N GLU A 298 29.50 -19.39 -28.37
CA GLU A 298 28.32 -20.17 -28.77
C GLU A 298 28.03 -21.32 -27.81
N ASN A 299 29.06 -21.92 -27.22
CA ASN A 299 28.94 -23.02 -26.24
C ASN A 299 28.48 -22.56 -24.84
N LEU A 300 28.47 -21.25 -24.57
CA LEU A 300 28.01 -20.67 -23.30
C LEU A 300 26.52 -20.31 -23.35
N ILE A 301 25.96 -20.02 -24.53
CA ILE A 301 24.58 -19.57 -24.70
C ILE A 301 23.64 -20.78 -24.61
N ARG A 302 22.78 -20.81 -23.58
CA ARG A 302 21.78 -21.88 -23.37
C ARG A 302 20.40 -21.49 -23.87
N ASN A 303 20.04 -20.22 -23.70
CA ASN A 303 18.77 -19.68 -24.17
C ASN A 303 18.94 -18.18 -24.54
N PRO A 304 17.91 -17.50 -25.09
CA PRO A 304 18.04 -16.12 -25.58
C PRO A 304 18.49 -15.09 -24.53
N ILE A 305 18.25 -15.32 -23.23
CA ILE A 305 18.75 -14.43 -22.16
C ILE A 305 20.27 -14.30 -22.27
N ASP A 306 20.96 -15.44 -22.43
CA ASP A 306 22.43 -15.46 -22.48
C ASP A 306 22.98 -14.73 -23.71
N ALA A 307 22.24 -14.69 -24.81
CA ALA A 307 22.62 -13.93 -26.01
C ALA A 307 22.54 -12.42 -25.78
N PHE A 308 21.49 -11.93 -25.10
CA PHE A 308 21.40 -10.51 -24.72
C PHE A 308 22.45 -10.11 -23.68
N ILE A 309 22.68 -10.94 -22.66
CA ILE A 309 23.64 -10.67 -21.58
C ILE A 309 25.09 -10.72 -22.11
N SER A 310 25.46 -11.78 -22.85
CA SER A 310 26.79 -11.86 -23.49
C SER A 310 27.04 -10.65 -24.39
N ARG A 311 26.04 -10.26 -25.21
CA ARG A 311 26.16 -9.08 -26.06
C ARG A 311 26.39 -7.79 -25.29
N ARG A 312 25.80 -7.65 -24.08
CA ARG A 312 26.04 -6.48 -23.24
C ARG A 312 27.43 -6.51 -22.60
N LEU A 313 27.84 -7.66 -22.06
CA LEU A 313 29.14 -7.87 -21.44
C LEU A 313 30.29 -7.57 -22.41
N GLU A 314 30.18 -8.00 -23.67
CA GLU A 314 31.11 -7.66 -24.75
C GLU A 314 31.35 -6.15 -24.89
N THR A 315 30.29 -5.33 -24.81
CA THR A 315 30.41 -3.86 -24.96
C THR A 315 31.15 -3.17 -23.81
N VAL A 316 31.31 -3.85 -22.67
CA VAL A 316 32.12 -3.41 -21.52
C VAL A 316 33.40 -4.24 -21.34
N GLY A 317 33.69 -5.13 -22.31
CA GLY A 317 34.84 -6.02 -22.32
C GLY A 317 34.87 -7.04 -21.18
N LEU A 318 33.70 -7.43 -20.68
CA LEU A 318 33.53 -8.52 -19.71
C LEU A 318 33.01 -9.77 -20.42
N GLU A 319 33.08 -10.91 -19.73
CA GLU A 319 32.53 -12.20 -20.17
C GLU A 319 31.69 -12.83 -19.04
N LEU A 320 30.90 -13.85 -19.38
CA LEU A 320 30.16 -14.65 -18.39
C LEU A 320 31.13 -15.43 -17.51
N SER A 321 30.95 -15.36 -16.19
CA SER A 321 31.64 -16.21 -15.23
C SER A 321 31.33 -17.71 -15.48
N PRO A 322 32.26 -18.63 -15.15
CA PRO A 322 32.02 -20.07 -15.25
C PRO A 322 30.76 -20.53 -14.49
N SER A 323 30.13 -21.61 -14.92
CA SER A 323 29.00 -22.22 -14.19
C SER A 323 29.41 -22.60 -12.76
N ALA A 324 28.55 -22.28 -11.79
CA ALA A 324 28.69 -22.76 -10.42
C ALA A 324 28.65 -24.29 -10.35
N SER A 325 29.18 -24.85 -9.26
CA SER A 325 29.18 -26.29 -9.02
C SER A 325 27.75 -26.85 -8.88
N LYS A 326 27.55 -28.14 -9.16
CA LYS A 326 26.22 -28.78 -9.01
C LYS A 326 25.62 -28.57 -7.60
N ARG A 327 26.43 -28.64 -6.54
CA ARG A 327 25.96 -28.46 -5.14
C ARG A 327 25.46 -27.04 -4.88
N GLN A 328 26.18 -26.03 -5.37
CA GLN A 328 25.73 -24.63 -5.28
C GLN A 328 24.48 -24.40 -6.12
N LEU A 329 24.43 -24.92 -7.36
CA LEU A 329 23.27 -24.77 -8.25
C LEU A 329 21.98 -25.35 -7.65
N ILE A 330 22.01 -26.53 -7.03
CA ILE A 330 20.81 -27.07 -6.37
C ILE A 330 20.42 -26.29 -5.11
N ARG A 331 21.40 -25.87 -4.29
CA ARG A 331 21.13 -25.03 -3.10
C ARG A 331 20.45 -23.73 -3.51
N ARG A 332 21.04 -23.00 -4.46
CA ARG A 332 20.54 -21.73 -5.03
C ARG A 332 19.11 -21.88 -5.57
N VAL A 333 18.91 -22.78 -6.54
CA VAL A 333 17.61 -22.89 -7.23
C VAL A 333 16.50 -23.44 -6.33
N THR A 334 16.83 -24.28 -5.34
CA THR A 334 15.83 -24.79 -4.37
C THR A 334 15.39 -23.69 -3.41
N ILE A 335 16.32 -22.90 -2.87
CA ILE A 335 15.99 -21.76 -1.98
C ILE A 335 15.27 -20.65 -2.75
N ASP A 336 15.69 -20.33 -3.98
CA ASP A 336 15.03 -19.33 -4.82
C ASP A 336 13.59 -19.72 -5.17
N LEU A 337 13.38 -20.96 -5.61
CA LEU A 337 12.06 -21.39 -6.07
C LEU A 337 11.11 -21.80 -4.92
N THR A 338 11.61 -22.25 -3.76
CA THR A 338 10.76 -22.82 -2.69
C THR A 338 10.94 -22.18 -1.31
N GLY A 339 11.98 -21.38 -1.11
CA GLY A 339 12.33 -20.80 0.21
C GLY A 339 12.78 -21.84 1.24
N LEU A 340 13.14 -23.05 0.81
CA LEU A 340 13.62 -24.14 1.65
C LEU A 340 14.98 -24.63 1.15
N PRO A 341 15.86 -25.15 2.02
CA PRO A 341 17.05 -25.87 1.60
C PRO A 341 16.69 -27.24 0.98
N PRO A 342 17.47 -27.75 0.00
CA PRO A 342 17.31 -29.10 -0.52
C PRO A 342 17.72 -30.14 0.54
N THR A 343 17.13 -31.35 0.50
CA THR A 343 17.60 -32.44 1.37
C THR A 343 18.93 -33.02 0.87
N PRO A 344 19.77 -33.61 1.75
CA PRO A 344 21.02 -34.26 1.33
C PRO A 344 20.81 -35.30 0.21
N GLU A 345 19.69 -36.01 0.24
CA GLU A 345 19.33 -37.06 -0.70
C GLU A 345 19.00 -36.46 -2.09
N GLU A 346 18.29 -35.33 -2.14
CA GLU A 346 18.04 -34.57 -3.38
C GLU A 346 19.35 -34.03 -3.98
N VAL A 347 20.28 -33.55 -3.14
CA VAL A 347 21.59 -33.08 -3.59
C VAL A 347 22.40 -34.23 -4.17
N GLU A 348 22.50 -35.37 -3.47
CA GLU A 348 23.25 -36.53 -3.96
C GLU A 348 22.64 -37.10 -5.26
N GLN A 349 21.31 -37.10 -5.39
CA GLN A 349 20.63 -37.51 -6.62
C GLN A 349 21.02 -36.61 -7.80
N TYR A 350 20.91 -35.28 -7.64
CA TYR A 350 21.26 -34.33 -8.71
C TYR A 350 22.76 -34.31 -9.04
N VAL A 351 23.62 -34.44 -8.02
CA VAL A 351 25.08 -34.49 -8.22
C VAL A 351 25.47 -35.70 -9.08
N LYS A 352 24.85 -36.87 -8.85
CA LYS A 352 25.12 -38.12 -9.59
C LYS A 352 24.40 -38.22 -10.93
N ASP A 353 23.36 -37.43 -11.19
CA ASP A 353 22.66 -37.42 -12.48
C ASP A 353 23.48 -36.68 -13.55
N GLU A 354 24.18 -37.43 -14.39
CA GLU A 354 25.00 -36.92 -15.50
C GLU A 354 24.19 -36.66 -16.79
N THR A 355 22.86 -36.83 -16.78
CA THR A 355 22.06 -36.58 -17.98
C THR A 355 22.04 -35.09 -18.36
N PRO A 356 21.99 -34.74 -19.67
CA PRO A 356 21.89 -33.34 -20.10
C PRO A 356 20.67 -32.59 -19.54
N TRP A 357 19.63 -33.33 -19.16
CA TRP A 357 18.35 -32.82 -18.67
C TRP A 357 18.24 -32.73 -17.14
N ALA A 358 19.22 -33.27 -16.39
CA ALA A 358 19.20 -33.36 -14.92
C ALA A 358 18.76 -32.06 -14.22
N TYR A 359 19.30 -30.92 -14.67
CA TYR A 359 18.97 -29.61 -14.11
C TYR A 359 17.58 -29.11 -14.51
N ALA A 360 17.13 -29.39 -15.73
CA ALA A 360 15.76 -29.05 -16.15
C ALA A 360 14.73 -29.86 -15.37
N THR A 361 14.95 -31.17 -15.20
CA THR A 361 14.11 -32.06 -14.37
C THR A 361 14.03 -31.59 -12.92
N LEU A 362 15.15 -31.13 -12.34
CA LEU A 362 15.18 -30.50 -11.02
C LEU A 362 14.31 -29.24 -10.98
N VAL A 363 14.43 -28.34 -11.98
CA VAL A 363 13.63 -27.12 -12.05
C VAL A 363 12.13 -27.42 -12.17
N GLU A 364 11.71 -28.36 -13.03
CA GLU A 364 10.30 -28.76 -13.13
C GLU A 364 9.75 -29.26 -11.79
N ARG A 365 10.51 -30.12 -11.10
CA ARG A 365 10.14 -30.66 -9.79
C ARG A 365 9.95 -29.55 -8.74
N LEU A 366 10.78 -28.50 -8.78
CA LEU A 366 10.70 -27.37 -7.86
C LEU A 366 9.53 -26.43 -8.21
N LEU A 367 9.29 -26.15 -9.48
CA LEU A 367 8.14 -25.36 -9.95
C LEU A 367 6.79 -26.08 -9.73
N ALA A 368 6.79 -27.41 -9.67
CA ALA A 368 5.63 -28.22 -9.31
C ALA A 368 5.42 -28.37 -7.78
N SER A 369 6.40 -27.97 -6.96
CA SER A 369 6.31 -28.08 -5.49
C SER A 369 5.28 -27.10 -4.93
N PRO A 370 4.40 -27.49 -3.98
CA PRO A 370 3.50 -26.56 -3.29
C PRO A 370 4.23 -25.44 -2.52
N ALA A 371 5.52 -25.63 -2.24
CA ALA A 371 6.38 -24.63 -1.63
C ALA A 371 6.74 -23.46 -2.56
N TYR A 372 6.52 -23.60 -3.87
CA TYR A 372 6.71 -22.51 -4.84
C TYR A 372 5.74 -21.36 -4.61
N GLY A 373 4.44 -21.65 -4.47
CA GLY A 373 3.42 -20.63 -4.23
C GLY A 373 3.56 -19.96 -2.87
N GLU A 374 4.14 -20.65 -1.88
CA GLU A 374 4.48 -20.06 -0.58
C GLU A 374 5.66 -19.08 -0.71
N ARG A 375 6.68 -19.44 -1.51
CA ARG A 375 7.85 -18.59 -1.75
C ARG A 375 7.52 -17.34 -2.57
N TRP A 376 6.92 -17.52 -3.75
CA TRP A 376 6.62 -16.41 -4.66
C TRP A 376 5.37 -15.63 -4.23
N GLY A 377 4.43 -16.29 -3.55
CA GLY A 377 3.31 -15.63 -2.89
C GLY A 377 3.75 -14.68 -1.76
N GLN A 378 4.88 -14.93 -1.07
CA GLN A 378 5.44 -14.00 -0.07
C GLN A 378 5.73 -12.62 -0.68
N TYR A 379 6.36 -12.57 -1.86
CA TYR A 379 6.69 -11.32 -2.53
C TYR A 379 5.43 -10.57 -2.97
N TRP A 380 4.39 -11.29 -3.40
CA TRP A 380 3.11 -10.65 -3.74
C TRP A 380 2.36 -10.09 -2.53
N ILE A 381 2.35 -10.81 -1.40
CA ILE A 381 1.70 -10.28 -0.19
C ILE A 381 2.47 -9.09 0.40
N ASP A 382 3.78 -9.02 0.22
CA ASP A 382 4.58 -7.83 0.53
C ASP A 382 4.17 -6.63 -0.35
N LEU A 383 4.03 -6.82 -1.67
CA LEU A 383 3.54 -5.81 -2.61
C LEU A 383 2.13 -5.32 -2.27
N SER A 384 1.26 -6.19 -1.74
CA SER A 384 -0.07 -5.80 -1.27
C SER A 384 -0.09 -5.06 0.08
N GLY A 385 1.02 -5.06 0.82
CA GLY A 385 1.05 -4.53 2.18
C GLY A 385 0.30 -5.38 3.21
N TYR A 386 0.31 -6.70 3.00
CA TYR A 386 -0.41 -7.67 3.81
C TYR A 386 -0.02 -7.61 5.29
N ALA A 387 -1.05 -7.56 6.12
CA ALA A 387 -0.95 -7.82 7.55
C ALA A 387 -2.23 -8.49 8.03
N ASP A 388 -2.11 -9.33 9.06
CA ASP A 388 -3.25 -9.92 9.79
C ASP A 388 -3.89 -8.92 10.77
N SER A 389 -3.52 -7.64 10.69
CA SER A 389 -3.99 -6.56 11.57
C SER A 389 -4.04 -5.20 10.86
N GLU A 390 -4.88 -4.29 11.36
CA GLU A 390 -5.03 -2.93 10.78
C GLU A 390 -3.85 -2.01 11.12
N GLY A 391 -3.40 -2.05 12.37
CA GLY A 391 -2.21 -1.38 12.92
C GLY A 391 -2.06 0.11 12.64
N VAL A 392 -2.70 0.97 13.44
CA VAL A 392 -2.48 2.42 13.44
C VAL A 392 -2.26 2.93 14.86
N GLN A 393 -1.19 3.71 15.07
CA GLN A 393 -0.80 4.26 16.38
C GLN A 393 -0.66 3.16 17.45
N HIS A 394 -1.41 3.24 18.55
CA HIS A 394 -1.36 2.28 19.66
C HIS A 394 -2.33 1.10 19.51
N ALA A 395 -3.16 1.09 18.46
CA ALA A 395 -4.18 0.06 18.25
C ALA A 395 -3.81 -0.82 17.05
N ASP A 396 -3.72 -2.13 17.29
CA ASP A 396 -3.41 -3.12 16.26
C ASP A 396 -4.45 -4.27 16.27
N PRO A 397 -5.73 -3.96 16.03
CA PRO A 397 -6.78 -4.98 16.00
C PRO A 397 -6.59 -5.94 14.83
N LEU A 398 -6.91 -7.22 15.07
CA LEU A 398 -6.75 -8.30 14.10
C LEU A 398 -7.80 -8.22 12.97
N ARG A 399 -7.45 -8.82 11.83
CA ARG A 399 -8.30 -9.04 10.65
C ARG A 399 -8.63 -10.54 10.56
N PRO A 400 -9.75 -11.03 11.14
CA PRO A 400 -9.96 -12.47 11.35
C PRO A 400 -9.93 -13.32 10.09
N HIS A 401 -10.24 -12.74 8.92
CA HIS A 401 -10.34 -13.43 7.64
C HIS A 401 -9.26 -13.03 6.63
N ALA A 402 -8.21 -12.27 7.03
CA ALA A 402 -7.14 -11.87 6.12
C ALA A 402 -6.37 -13.06 5.51
N TYR A 403 -6.21 -14.13 6.29
CA TYR A 403 -5.51 -15.35 5.84
C TYR A 403 -6.11 -15.98 4.58
N ARG A 404 -7.42 -15.81 4.33
CA ARG A 404 -8.07 -16.33 3.11
C ARG A 404 -7.46 -15.71 1.85
N TYR A 405 -7.10 -14.41 1.88
CA TYR A 405 -6.42 -13.72 0.78
C TYR A 405 -4.98 -14.23 0.59
N ARG A 406 -4.21 -14.41 1.67
CA ARG A 406 -2.88 -15.03 1.62
C ARG A 406 -2.95 -16.42 0.96
N ASP A 407 -3.94 -17.22 1.36
CA ASP A 407 -4.11 -18.59 0.85
C ASP A 407 -4.54 -18.60 -0.63
N TYR A 408 -5.38 -17.65 -1.05
CA TYR A 408 -5.73 -17.40 -2.45
C TYR A 408 -4.48 -17.05 -3.29
N VAL A 409 -3.60 -16.19 -2.78
CA VAL A 409 -2.34 -15.83 -3.45
C VAL A 409 -1.46 -17.08 -3.61
N ILE A 410 -1.21 -17.83 -2.52
CA ILE A 410 -0.40 -19.06 -2.55
C ILE A 410 -0.97 -20.07 -3.55
N ARG A 411 -2.30 -20.28 -3.58
CA ARG A 411 -2.96 -21.14 -4.57
C ARG A 411 -2.78 -20.64 -6.00
N SER A 412 -2.93 -19.34 -6.24
CA SER A 412 -2.84 -18.75 -7.58
C SER A 412 -1.43 -18.93 -8.17
N PHE A 413 -0.37 -18.72 -7.38
CA PHE A 413 0.99 -19.05 -7.82
C PHE A 413 1.22 -20.55 -8.00
N ASN A 414 0.76 -21.40 -7.06
CA ASN A 414 0.92 -22.86 -7.19
C ASN A 414 0.22 -23.44 -8.43
N ASN A 415 -0.95 -22.92 -8.79
CA ASN A 415 -1.70 -23.30 -9.98
C ASN A 415 -1.20 -22.62 -11.26
N ASP A 416 -0.18 -21.76 -11.18
CA ASP A 416 0.34 -20.94 -12.29
C ASP A 416 -0.75 -20.14 -13.01
N LYS A 417 -1.64 -19.52 -12.22
CA LYS A 417 -2.71 -18.67 -12.73
C LYS A 417 -2.11 -17.55 -13.59
N PRO A 418 -2.59 -17.34 -14.82
CA PRO A 418 -2.18 -16.23 -15.68
C PRO A 418 -2.19 -14.90 -14.92
N TYR A 419 -1.09 -14.15 -14.98
CA TYR A 419 -0.89 -12.94 -14.19
C TYR A 419 -1.91 -11.84 -14.53
N ASP A 420 -2.38 -11.77 -15.77
CA ASP A 420 -3.50 -10.93 -16.20
C ASP A 420 -4.82 -11.28 -15.49
N ARG A 421 -5.20 -12.56 -15.46
CA ARG A 421 -6.38 -13.03 -14.75
C ARG A 421 -6.25 -12.80 -13.25
N PHE A 422 -5.07 -13.05 -12.69
CA PHE A 422 -4.77 -12.79 -11.28
C PHE A 422 -4.94 -11.30 -10.93
N LEU A 423 -4.37 -10.37 -11.72
CA LEU A 423 -4.60 -8.93 -11.55
C LEU A 423 -6.07 -8.54 -11.72
N THR A 424 -6.78 -9.17 -12.66
CA THR A 424 -8.20 -8.91 -12.91
C THR A 424 -9.06 -9.26 -11.69
N GLU A 425 -8.84 -10.43 -11.09
CA GLU A 425 -9.51 -10.85 -9.86
C GLU A 425 -9.16 -9.92 -8.68
N GLN A 426 -7.87 -9.55 -8.52
CA GLN A 426 -7.39 -8.68 -7.45
C GLN A 426 -8.04 -7.27 -7.47
N ILE A 427 -8.41 -6.77 -8.65
CA ILE A 427 -8.95 -5.42 -8.85
C ILE A 427 -10.48 -5.42 -8.88
N ALA A 428 -11.08 -6.40 -9.58
CA ALA A 428 -12.48 -6.39 -10.00
C ALA A 428 -13.17 -7.77 -9.87
N GLY A 429 -12.70 -8.65 -8.99
CA GLY A 429 -13.24 -10.01 -8.86
C GLY A 429 -14.75 -10.11 -8.60
N ASP A 430 -15.34 -9.14 -7.88
CA ASP A 430 -16.80 -9.06 -7.66
C ASP A 430 -17.60 -8.51 -8.86
N GLU A 431 -16.92 -7.99 -9.90
CA GLU A 431 -17.49 -7.61 -11.19
C GLU A 431 -17.37 -8.75 -12.23
N LEU A 432 -16.80 -9.92 -11.88
CA LEU A 432 -16.63 -11.05 -12.80
C LEU A 432 -17.82 -12.03 -12.85
N ALA A 433 -18.68 -12.04 -11.83
CA ALA A 433 -19.84 -12.94 -11.74
C ALA A 433 -20.93 -12.37 -10.84
N ASP A 434 -22.19 -12.71 -11.10
CA ASP A 434 -23.33 -12.39 -10.25
C ASP A 434 -23.35 -13.27 -8.99
N TYR A 435 -22.45 -12.99 -8.05
CA TYR A 435 -22.36 -13.72 -6.78
C TYR A 435 -23.56 -13.47 -5.86
N GLU A 436 -24.32 -12.39 -6.08
CA GLU A 436 -25.45 -12.00 -5.24
C GLU A 436 -26.69 -12.85 -5.54
N ASN A 437 -26.88 -13.22 -6.81
CA ASN A 437 -27.97 -14.07 -7.28
C ASN A 437 -27.54 -15.52 -7.63
N ALA A 438 -26.30 -15.93 -7.32
CA ALA A 438 -25.81 -17.27 -7.62
C ALA A 438 -26.37 -18.36 -6.68
N ASP A 439 -26.99 -19.40 -7.24
CA ASP A 439 -27.46 -20.59 -6.50
C ASP A 439 -26.32 -21.26 -5.71
N VAL A 440 -25.12 -21.32 -6.31
CA VAL A 440 -23.94 -21.98 -5.74
C VAL A 440 -22.73 -21.04 -5.84
N ILE A 441 -22.12 -20.74 -4.69
CA ILE A 441 -20.82 -20.07 -4.63
C ILE A 441 -19.74 -21.13 -4.88
N THR A 442 -19.26 -21.17 -6.11
CA THR A 442 -18.17 -22.05 -6.53
C THR A 442 -16.83 -21.53 -6.00
N ARG A 443 -15.79 -22.39 -6.06
CA ARG A 443 -14.41 -21.98 -5.74
C ARG A 443 -13.92 -20.80 -6.59
N GLU A 444 -14.34 -20.69 -7.84
CA GLU A 444 -13.98 -19.54 -8.69
C GLU A 444 -14.63 -18.25 -8.20
N ILE A 445 -15.95 -18.26 -7.93
CA ILE A 445 -16.65 -17.08 -7.41
C ILE A 445 -16.06 -16.66 -6.05
N TYR A 446 -15.79 -17.63 -5.17
CA TYR A 446 -15.13 -17.41 -3.90
C TYR A 446 -13.72 -16.80 -4.06
N ASP A 447 -12.86 -17.40 -4.89
CA ASP A 447 -11.49 -16.92 -5.09
C ASP A 447 -11.49 -15.52 -5.74
N ASN A 448 -12.40 -15.24 -6.69
CA ASN A 448 -12.60 -13.90 -7.26
C ASN A 448 -12.94 -12.87 -6.17
N LEU A 449 -13.92 -13.16 -5.30
CA LEU A 449 -14.30 -12.23 -4.21
C LEU A 449 -13.16 -12.04 -3.20
N VAL A 450 -12.46 -13.11 -2.83
CA VAL A 450 -11.32 -13.06 -1.90
C VAL A 450 -10.15 -12.26 -2.47
N ALA A 451 -9.89 -12.33 -3.78
CA ALA A 451 -8.81 -11.61 -4.45
C ALA A 451 -8.91 -10.08 -4.27
N THR A 452 -10.13 -9.53 -4.30
CA THR A 452 -10.40 -8.09 -4.05
C THR A 452 -9.93 -7.61 -2.67
N GLY A 453 -9.66 -8.54 -1.74
CA GLY A 453 -9.00 -8.30 -0.47
C GLY A 453 -7.66 -7.57 -0.60
N PHE A 454 -6.98 -7.67 -1.76
CA PHE A 454 -5.82 -6.86 -2.15
C PHE A 454 -5.99 -5.37 -1.80
N LEU A 455 -7.11 -4.80 -2.23
CA LEU A 455 -7.43 -3.38 -2.05
C LEU A 455 -7.94 -3.07 -0.63
N ARG A 456 -7.95 -4.04 0.29
CA ARG A 456 -8.25 -3.86 1.73
C ARG A 456 -7.04 -4.18 2.63
N MET A 457 -5.85 -4.36 2.05
CA MET A 457 -4.64 -4.72 2.79
C MET A 457 -3.89 -3.53 3.41
N SER A 458 -4.00 -2.31 2.85
CA SER A 458 -3.42 -1.08 3.44
C SER A 458 -3.85 -0.87 4.90
N SER A 459 -3.04 -0.13 5.67
CA SER A 459 -3.32 0.13 7.08
C SER A 459 -4.57 1.00 7.25
N ASP A 460 -5.41 0.72 8.25
CA ASP A 460 -6.69 1.42 8.42
C ASP A 460 -7.01 1.78 9.87
N GLY A 461 -6.92 3.08 10.19
CA GLY A 461 -7.23 3.63 11.50
C GLY A 461 -8.72 3.92 11.74
N THR A 462 -9.59 3.79 10.74
CA THR A 462 -10.99 4.26 10.74
C THR A 462 -11.98 3.33 11.47
N PHE A 463 -11.48 2.34 12.23
CA PHE A 463 -12.30 1.42 13.02
C PHE A 463 -13.17 2.13 14.10
N ALA A 464 -12.71 3.28 14.62
CA ALA A 464 -13.42 4.06 15.63
C ALA A 464 -13.98 5.38 15.07
N GLY A 465 -15.07 5.89 15.65
CA GLY A 465 -15.67 7.16 15.21
C GLY A 465 -14.75 8.38 15.36
N ILE A 466 -13.90 8.39 16.40
CA ILE A 466 -12.92 9.45 16.63
C ILE A 466 -11.76 9.46 15.61
N THR A 467 -11.57 8.40 14.84
CA THR A 467 -10.52 8.25 13.82
C THR A 467 -11.07 8.03 12.41
N GLY A 468 -12.39 8.09 12.24
CA GLY A 468 -13.10 7.81 10.99
C GLY A 468 -13.52 9.06 10.19
N PHE A 469 -12.92 10.23 10.44
CA PHE A 469 -13.27 11.47 9.74
C PHE A 469 -12.82 11.44 8.27
N LEU A 470 -13.42 12.29 7.43
CA LEU A 470 -13.15 12.34 5.97
C LEU A 470 -11.65 12.35 5.59
N PRO A 471 -10.76 13.15 6.22
CA PRO A 471 -9.33 13.12 5.90
C PRO A 471 -8.65 11.77 6.18
N ASN A 472 -9.14 11.02 7.19
CA ASN A 472 -8.63 9.68 7.51
C ASN A 472 -9.06 8.65 6.45
N ARG A 473 -10.28 8.77 5.92
CA ARG A 473 -10.80 7.91 4.84
C ARG A 473 -10.04 8.16 3.54
N LEU A 474 -9.87 9.43 3.17
CA LEU A 474 -9.07 9.84 2.01
C LEU A 474 -7.60 9.39 2.12
N ALA A 475 -7.01 9.37 3.31
CA ALA A 475 -5.67 8.82 3.52
C ALA A 475 -5.60 7.30 3.31
N VAL A 476 -6.64 6.54 3.66
CA VAL A 476 -6.69 5.09 3.36
C VAL A 476 -6.87 4.86 1.85
N ILE A 477 -7.64 5.69 1.15
CA ILE A 477 -7.80 5.64 -0.32
C ILE A 477 -6.48 5.98 -1.02
N ASP A 478 -5.75 7.01 -0.58
CA ASP A 478 -4.40 7.36 -1.06
C ASP A 478 -3.44 6.17 -0.88
N ASP A 479 -3.48 5.49 0.27
CA ASP A 479 -2.71 4.27 0.50
C ASP A 479 -3.15 3.10 -0.40
N GLN A 480 -4.45 2.93 -0.67
CA GLN A 480 -4.94 1.92 -1.63
C GLN A 480 -4.44 2.19 -3.05
N ILE A 481 -4.54 3.44 -3.52
CA ILE A 481 -4.08 3.86 -4.85
C ILE A 481 -2.57 3.70 -4.94
N ARG A 482 -1.80 4.10 -3.91
CA ARG A 482 -0.35 3.91 -3.85
C ARG A 482 0.06 2.44 -3.89
N VAL A 483 -0.64 1.56 -3.17
CA VAL A 483 -0.40 0.11 -3.23
C VAL A 483 -0.65 -0.41 -4.65
N LEU A 484 -1.78 -0.05 -5.25
CA LEU A 484 -2.13 -0.43 -6.62
C LEU A 484 -1.08 0.06 -7.64
N THR A 485 -0.82 1.37 -7.69
CA THR A 485 0.02 1.98 -8.74
C THR A 485 1.47 1.50 -8.66
N SER A 486 2.01 1.40 -7.44
CA SER A 486 3.35 0.82 -7.25
C SER A 486 3.37 -0.67 -7.60
N ALA A 487 2.39 -1.47 -7.14
CA ALA A 487 2.38 -2.91 -7.37
C ALA A 487 2.09 -3.34 -8.82
N THR A 488 1.35 -2.57 -9.63
CA THR A 488 0.97 -2.96 -11.01
C THR A 488 1.64 -2.16 -12.12
N MET A 489 1.88 -0.86 -11.90
CA MET A 489 2.42 0.04 -12.94
C MET A 489 3.87 0.48 -12.66
N GLY A 490 4.37 0.37 -11.43
CA GLY A 490 5.70 0.89 -11.08
C GLY A 490 5.78 2.41 -11.24
N LEU A 491 4.73 3.13 -10.79
CA LEU A 491 4.64 4.59 -10.86
C LEU A 491 4.28 5.22 -9.51
N THR A 492 4.88 6.38 -9.26
CA THR A 492 4.88 7.12 -7.98
C THR A 492 3.78 8.20 -7.90
N MET A 493 2.54 7.81 -8.18
CA MET A 493 1.34 8.68 -8.27
C MET A 493 0.99 9.54 -7.02
N ARG A 494 1.71 9.43 -5.89
CA ARG A 494 1.36 10.09 -4.62
C ARG A 494 1.43 11.62 -4.69
N CYS A 495 2.41 12.20 -5.39
CA CYS A 495 2.48 13.67 -5.52
C CYS A 495 1.32 14.22 -6.36
N ALA A 496 0.84 13.45 -7.36
CA ALA A 496 -0.32 13.78 -8.20
C ALA A 496 -1.63 13.96 -7.41
N ARG A 497 -1.67 13.60 -6.12
CA ARG A 497 -2.79 13.91 -5.23
C ARG A 497 -2.94 15.43 -4.97
N CYS A 498 -1.85 16.17 -4.83
CA CYS A 498 -1.90 17.56 -4.33
C CYS A 498 -1.58 18.62 -5.39
N HIS A 499 -0.81 18.26 -6.42
CA HIS A 499 -0.42 19.08 -7.57
C HIS A 499 -0.03 18.12 -8.70
N SER A 500 0.15 18.56 -9.94
CA SER A 500 0.68 17.67 -11.00
C SER A 500 2.05 17.15 -10.60
N HIS A 501 2.35 15.90 -10.97
CA HIS A 501 3.55 15.22 -10.50
C HIS A 501 4.82 16.00 -10.87
N LYS A 502 5.81 16.02 -9.97
CA LYS A 502 6.95 16.95 -10.05
C LYS A 502 7.86 16.72 -11.26
N PHE A 503 8.00 15.46 -11.66
CA PHE A 503 8.90 15.04 -12.73
C PHE A 503 8.11 14.37 -13.85
N ASP A 504 7.41 13.29 -13.52
CA ASP A 504 6.53 12.61 -14.47
C ASP A 504 5.38 13.47 -15.00
N PRO A 505 4.99 13.27 -16.27
CA PRO A 505 3.86 13.95 -16.91
C PRO A 505 2.54 13.32 -16.47
N ILE A 506 2.27 13.38 -15.17
CA ILE A 506 1.08 12.85 -14.51
C ILE A 506 0.31 14.03 -13.90
N PRO A 507 -0.69 14.57 -14.61
CA PRO A 507 -1.53 15.65 -14.13
C PRO A 507 -2.23 15.34 -12.80
N GLN A 508 -2.49 16.36 -11.98
CA GLN A 508 -3.21 16.18 -10.70
C GLN A 508 -4.58 15.47 -10.92
N ARG A 509 -5.28 15.84 -12.01
CA ARG A 509 -6.56 15.24 -12.37
C ARG A 509 -6.51 13.73 -12.60
N ASP A 510 -5.37 13.16 -13.00
CA ASP A 510 -5.27 11.73 -13.29
C ASP A 510 -5.24 10.87 -12.02
N TYR A 511 -4.72 11.41 -10.90
CA TYR A 511 -4.91 10.79 -9.59
C TYR A 511 -6.39 10.70 -9.23
N TYR A 512 -7.16 11.78 -9.45
CA TYR A 512 -8.58 11.81 -9.11
C TYR A 512 -9.45 11.01 -10.10
N ARG A 513 -9.10 10.97 -11.38
CA ARG A 513 -9.70 10.08 -12.39
C ARG A 513 -9.47 8.62 -12.03
N LEU A 514 -8.27 8.25 -11.57
CA LEU A 514 -7.99 6.90 -11.06
C LEU A 514 -8.73 6.62 -9.76
N ALA A 515 -8.83 7.57 -8.83
CA ALA A 515 -9.64 7.41 -7.62
C ALA A 515 -11.13 7.18 -7.94
N ALA A 516 -11.66 7.88 -8.94
CA ALA A 516 -13.03 7.74 -9.43
C ALA A 516 -13.35 6.32 -9.97
N VAL A 517 -12.35 5.59 -10.51
CA VAL A 517 -12.50 4.16 -10.90
C VAL A 517 -12.87 3.29 -9.69
N PHE A 518 -12.30 3.56 -8.51
CA PHE A 518 -12.52 2.76 -7.29
C PHE A 518 -13.67 3.28 -6.41
N LYS A 519 -14.23 4.44 -6.74
CA LYS A 519 -15.24 5.16 -5.96
C LYS A 519 -16.49 4.33 -5.67
N GLY A 520 -16.93 3.45 -6.58
CA GLY A 520 -18.09 2.56 -6.37
C GLY A 520 -17.93 1.59 -5.19
N ALA A 521 -16.69 1.30 -4.80
CA ALA A 521 -16.32 0.33 -3.76
C ALA A 521 -15.58 0.93 -2.54
N SER A 522 -14.87 2.04 -2.76
CA SER A 522 -14.08 2.79 -1.75
C SER A 522 -14.58 4.23 -1.60
N ASP A 523 -15.90 4.46 -1.51
CA ASP A 523 -16.44 5.80 -1.33
C ASP A 523 -16.15 6.36 0.08
N GLU A 524 -15.43 7.47 0.16
CA GLU A 524 -15.14 8.17 1.42
C GLU A 524 -16.37 8.77 2.11
N PHE A 525 -17.49 8.95 1.40
CA PHE A 525 -18.75 9.40 1.99
C PHE A 525 -19.65 8.22 2.43
N ASP A 526 -19.56 7.07 1.76
CA ASP A 526 -20.32 5.83 2.05
C ASP A 526 -19.42 4.75 2.69
N TRP A 527 -18.69 5.14 3.74
CA TRP A 527 -17.49 4.42 4.20
C TRP A 527 -17.75 3.22 5.13
N LEU A 528 -17.44 2.01 4.63
CA LEU A 528 -17.46 0.77 5.41
C LEU A 528 -16.29 0.67 6.40
N LYS A 529 -16.62 0.47 7.67
CA LYS A 529 -15.62 0.35 8.75
C LYS A 529 -14.90 -1.00 8.71
N PRO A 530 -13.59 -1.04 9.01
CA PRO A 530 -12.83 -2.30 8.98
C PRO A 530 -13.21 -3.30 10.09
N ILE A 531 -13.70 -2.81 11.24
CA ILE A 531 -13.98 -3.63 12.42
C ILE A 531 -15.28 -3.18 13.10
N LYS A 532 -16.39 -3.84 12.76
CA LYS A 532 -17.64 -3.83 13.54
C LYS A 532 -18.47 -5.09 13.28
N ALA A 533 -19.38 -5.39 14.20
CA ALA A 533 -19.81 -6.76 14.51
C ALA A 533 -21.14 -7.22 13.86
N ALA A 534 -21.43 -6.79 12.62
CA ALA A 534 -22.56 -7.29 11.84
C ALA A 534 -22.21 -7.32 10.34
N VAL A 535 -22.80 -8.28 9.62
CA VAL A 535 -22.81 -8.30 8.15
C VAL A 535 -23.58 -7.06 7.65
N GLY A 536 -23.07 -6.39 6.61
CA GLY A 536 -23.60 -5.13 6.07
C GLY A 536 -22.93 -3.86 6.61
N ASP A 537 -22.58 -3.82 7.90
CA ASP A 537 -22.01 -2.62 8.56
C ASP A 537 -20.45 -2.57 8.51
N SER A 538 -19.84 -3.46 7.70
CA SER A 538 -18.41 -3.78 7.73
C SER A 538 -17.88 -4.28 6.38
N ARG A 539 -16.56 -4.52 6.28
CA ARG A 539 -15.88 -4.97 5.04
C ARG A 539 -15.91 -6.49 4.82
N TYR A 540 -16.91 -7.16 5.39
CA TYR A 540 -17.00 -8.61 5.37
C TYR A 540 -18.26 -9.08 4.65
N LEU A 541 -18.10 -10.08 3.79
CA LEU A 541 -19.17 -10.70 3.01
C LEU A 541 -19.39 -12.16 3.46
N PRO A 542 -20.65 -12.66 3.47
CA PRO A 542 -20.99 -14.04 3.83
C PRO A 542 -20.90 -15.03 2.65
N TYR A 543 -20.41 -14.58 1.49
CA TYR A 543 -20.27 -15.39 0.27
C TYR A 543 -19.01 -16.28 0.31
N VAL A 544 -18.99 -17.22 1.27
CA VAL A 544 -18.05 -18.36 1.24
C VAL A 544 -18.55 -19.47 0.31
N GLU A 545 -17.70 -20.45 -0.01
CA GLU A 545 -18.11 -21.62 -0.80
C GLU A 545 -19.35 -22.29 -0.20
N THR A 546 -20.32 -22.69 -1.04
CA THR A 546 -21.62 -23.20 -0.57
C THR A 546 -21.47 -24.33 0.46
N GLY A 547 -20.54 -25.27 0.25
CA GLY A 547 -20.29 -26.36 1.21
C GLY A 547 -19.68 -25.92 2.55
N GLU A 548 -18.93 -24.81 2.60
CA GLU A 548 -18.47 -24.23 3.86
C GLU A 548 -19.63 -23.59 4.63
N ARG A 549 -20.51 -22.87 3.91
CA ARG A 549 -21.72 -22.26 4.47
C ARG A 549 -22.68 -23.31 5.02
N GLU A 550 -23.03 -24.32 4.22
CA GLU A 550 -23.96 -25.39 4.59
C GLU A 550 -23.45 -26.21 5.79
N ALA A 551 -22.14 -26.48 5.86
CA ALA A 551 -21.53 -27.16 7.00
C ALA A 551 -21.64 -26.33 8.29
N TRP A 552 -21.42 -25.02 8.21
CA TRP A 552 -21.60 -24.10 9.34
C TRP A 552 -23.08 -23.99 9.75
N GLU A 553 -24.01 -23.85 8.79
CA GLU A 553 -25.45 -23.79 9.05
C GLU A 553 -25.97 -25.08 9.71
N ALA A 554 -25.51 -26.25 9.25
CA ALA A 554 -25.86 -27.54 9.85
C ALA A 554 -25.30 -27.69 11.28
N HIS A 555 -24.06 -27.27 11.52
CA HIS A 555 -23.46 -27.25 12.87
C HIS A 555 -24.23 -26.32 13.81
N GLU A 556 -24.45 -25.06 13.41
CA GLU A 556 -25.20 -24.09 14.21
C GLU A 556 -26.65 -24.53 14.44
N SER A 557 -27.32 -25.13 13.46
CA SER A 557 -28.67 -25.68 13.62
C SER A 557 -28.72 -26.81 14.65
N ALA A 558 -27.76 -27.73 14.62
CA ALA A 558 -27.65 -28.81 15.59
C ALA A 558 -27.37 -28.29 17.01
N ILE A 559 -26.46 -27.31 17.15
CA ILE A 559 -26.14 -26.67 18.43
C ILE A 559 -27.33 -25.87 18.97
N ASN A 560 -28.03 -25.10 18.12
CA ASN A 560 -29.20 -24.33 18.54
C ASN A 560 -30.36 -25.25 18.97
N GLY A 561 -30.64 -26.34 18.23
CA GLY A 561 -31.67 -27.30 18.62
C GLY A 561 -31.40 -27.97 19.98
N GLN A 562 -30.13 -28.26 20.29
CA GLN A 562 -29.73 -28.74 21.62
C GLN A 562 -29.83 -27.63 22.69
N LEU A 563 -29.47 -26.39 22.36
CA LEU A 563 -29.61 -25.25 23.28
C LEU A 563 -31.06 -24.96 23.62
N ASP A 564 -31.97 -25.06 22.65
CA ASP A 564 -33.40 -24.83 22.85
C ASP A 564 -34.02 -25.92 23.74
N ASP A 565 -33.65 -27.19 23.56
CA ASP A 565 -34.04 -28.28 24.46
C ASP A 565 -33.50 -28.08 25.89
N LEU A 566 -32.22 -27.72 26.06
CA LEU A 566 -31.65 -27.43 27.38
C LEU A 566 -32.29 -26.21 28.04
N LYS A 567 -32.56 -25.14 27.28
CA LYS A 567 -33.23 -23.92 27.76
C LYS A 567 -34.68 -24.19 28.14
N ALA A 568 -35.41 -25.00 27.36
CA ALA A 568 -36.77 -25.43 27.68
C ALA A 568 -36.81 -26.31 28.94
N ARG A 569 -35.88 -27.27 29.10
CA ARG A 569 -35.76 -28.08 30.33
C ARG A 569 -35.45 -27.23 31.56
N ARG A 570 -34.56 -26.24 31.40
CA ARG A 570 -34.22 -25.28 32.46
C ARG A 570 -35.41 -24.41 32.85
N GLU A 571 -36.16 -23.90 31.88
CA GLU A 571 -37.37 -23.10 32.13
C GLU A 571 -38.47 -23.94 32.78
N LEU A 572 -38.64 -25.20 32.36
CA LEU A 572 -39.59 -26.13 32.98
C LEU A 572 -39.22 -26.44 34.43
N LEU A 573 -37.94 -26.73 34.72
CA LEU A 573 -37.45 -26.96 36.08
C LEU A 573 -37.62 -25.72 36.99
N LEU A 574 -37.42 -24.51 36.46
CA LEU A 574 -37.69 -23.28 37.22
C LEU A 574 -39.18 -23.11 37.52
N LYS A 575 -40.07 -23.46 36.56
CA LYS A 575 -41.54 -23.44 36.78
C LYS A 575 -42.02 -24.55 37.72
N GLU A 576 -41.35 -25.70 37.76
CA GLU A 576 -41.60 -26.75 38.76
C GLU A 576 -41.25 -26.22 40.16
N LYS A 577 -40.04 -25.65 40.33
CA LYS A 577 -39.60 -25.02 41.59
C LYS A 577 -40.54 -23.88 42.04
N GLU A 578 -40.95 -22.99 41.13
CA GLU A 578 -41.90 -21.91 41.43
C GLU A 578 -43.28 -22.43 41.88
N LYS A 579 -43.74 -23.58 41.36
CA LYS A 579 -45.00 -24.20 41.80
C LYS A 579 -44.90 -24.82 43.17
N VAL A 580 -43.83 -25.57 43.45
CA VAL A 580 -43.62 -26.18 44.78
C VAL A 580 -43.62 -25.09 45.86
N ILE A 581 -42.88 -24.00 45.63
CA ILE A 581 -42.83 -22.83 46.53
C ILE A 581 -44.20 -22.14 46.70
N ALA A 582 -45.11 -22.25 45.71
CA ALA A 582 -46.43 -21.62 45.76
C ALA A 582 -47.52 -22.53 46.37
N GLU A 583 -47.40 -23.85 46.23
CA GLU A 583 -48.30 -24.84 46.83
C GLU A 583 -48.01 -24.99 48.35
N ASP A 584 -46.73 -25.00 48.74
CA ASP A 584 -46.28 -25.09 50.14
C ASP A 584 -46.75 -23.91 51.02
N GLN A 585 -46.97 -22.72 50.45
CA GLN A 585 -47.54 -21.56 51.17
C GLN A 585 -49.02 -21.74 51.59
N THR A 586 -49.61 -22.93 51.45
CA THR A 586 -51.03 -23.18 51.73
C THR A 586 -51.34 -24.34 52.70
N GLU A 587 -50.36 -25.09 53.20
CA GLU A 587 -50.56 -26.14 54.23
C GLU A 587 -49.67 -25.93 55.48
N ASP A 588 -50.17 -26.30 56.67
CA ASP A 588 -49.50 -26.03 57.96
C ASP A 588 -48.33 -27.00 58.27
N ASP A 589 -47.11 -26.46 58.37
CA ASP A 589 -45.96 -26.88 59.21
C ASP A 589 -45.78 -28.39 59.53
N ALA A 590 -45.10 -29.16 58.67
CA ALA A 590 -44.60 -30.51 59.04
C ALA A 590 -43.34 -31.08 58.32
N ALA A 591 -42.74 -30.45 57.28
CA ALA A 591 -41.84 -31.15 56.33
C ALA A 591 -40.38 -30.63 56.16
N GLY A 592 -39.92 -29.68 56.98
CA GLY A 592 -38.75 -28.83 56.65
C GLY A 592 -37.36 -29.47 56.40
N ASP A 593 -37.12 -30.74 56.74
CA ASP A 593 -35.80 -31.41 56.51
C ASP A 593 -35.70 -32.13 55.15
N GLU A 594 -36.80 -32.63 54.58
CA GLU A 594 -36.81 -33.24 53.23
C GLU A 594 -36.88 -32.17 52.13
N GLU A 595 -37.54 -31.07 52.43
CA GLU A 595 -37.77 -29.95 51.52
C GLU A 595 -36.49 -29.16 51.20
N ALA A 596 -35.70 -28.83 52.22
CA ALA A 596 -34.40 -28.20 52.05
C ALA A 596 -33.43 -29.05 51.19
N GLN A 597 -33.50 -30.38 51.32
CA GLN A 597 -32.72 -31.31 50.49
C GLN A 597 -33.21 -31.37 49.04
N ASN A 598 -34.51 -31.20 48.80
CA ASN A 598 -35.07 -31.18 47.45
C ASN A 598 -34.76 -29.85 46.74
N ASP A 599 -34.86 -28.71 47.43
CA ASP A 599 -34.49 -27.41 46.88
C ASP A 599 -33.01 -27.35 46.49
N GLU A 600 -32.09 -27.82 47.35
CA GLU A 600 -30.65 -27.90 47.04
C GLU A 600 -30.39 -28.77 45.79
N LYS A 601 -31.10 -29.90 45.68
CA LYS A 601 -30.99 -30.83 44.56
C LYS A 601 -31.50 -30.25 43.24
N GLU A 602 -32.56 -29.44 43.25
CA GLU A 602 -33.04 -28.73 42.06
C GLU A 602 -32.11 -27.57 41.67
N ASP A 603 -31.57 -26.85 42.64
CA ASP A 603 -30.55 -25.82 42.41
C ASP A 603 -29.28 -26.39 41.75
N VAL A 604 -28.85 -27.59 42.15
CA VAL A 604 -27.76 -28.34 41.49
C VAL A 604 -28.13 -28.74 40.06
N ARG A 605 -29.39 -29.14 39.80
CA ARG A 605 -29.87 -29.45 38.44
C ARG A 605 -29.90 -28.21 37.54
N VAL A 606 -30.39 -27.06 38.03
CA VAL A 606 -30.35 -25.78 37.28
C VAL A 606 -28.92 -25.38 36.97
N LYS A 607 -28.00 -25.40 37.95
CA LYS A 607 -26.58 -25.10 37.75
C LYS A 607 -25.91 -26.06 36.75
N THR A 608 -26.32 -27.33 36.71
CA THR A 608 -25.84 -28.31 35.73
C THR A 608 -26.33 -27.97 34.32
N LEU A 609 -27.60 -27.60 34.16
CA LEU A 609 -28.14 -27.14 32.87
C LEU A 609 -27.47 -25.83 32.41
N ASP A 610 -27.23 -24.87 33.30
CA ASP A 610 -26.47 -23.64 33.00
C ASP A 610 -25.03 -23.95 32.53
N GLN A 611 -24.36 -24.92 33.14
CA GLN A 611 -23.04 -25.38 32.69
C GLN A 611 -23.09 -26.05 31.33
N GLN A 612 -24.08 -26.90 31.06
CA GLN A 612 -24.28 -27.56 29.76
C GLN A 612 -24.59 -26.54 28.66
N ILE A 613 -25.50 -25.59 28.92
CA ILE A 613 -25.80 -24.48 28.01
C ILE A 613 -24.52 -23.69 27.71
N LYS A 614 -23.72 -23.33 28.73
CA LYS A 614 -22.47 -22.59 28.52
C LYS A 614 -21.41 -23.39 27.75
N GLN A 615 -21.27 -24.69 28.01
CA GLN A 615 -20.36 -25.58 27.27
C GLN A 615 -20.77 -25.73 25.80
N LEU A 616 -22.07 -25.72 25.54
CA LEU A 616 -22.65 -25.87 24.21
C LEU A 616 -22.63 -24.53 23.43
N GLU A 617 -22.88 -23.41 24.09
CA GLU A 617 -22.67 -22.05 23.54
C GLU A 617 -21.19 -21.81 23.17
N ALA A 618 -20.25 -22.41 23.91
CA ALA A 618 -18.82 -22.36 23.59
C ALA A 618 -18.41 -23.24 22.38
N GLN A 619 -19.29 -24.12 21.89
CA GLN A 619 -19.08 -24.92 20.66
C GLN A 619 -19.61 -24.21 19.40
N LYS A 620 -20.31 -23.07 19.55
CA LYS A 620 -20.80 -22.29 18.42
C LYS A 620 -19.62 -21.72 17.61
N GLN A 621 -19.78 -21.72 16.30
CA GLN A 621 -18.74 -21.25 15.38
C GLN A 621 -19.09 -19.86 14.84
N PRO A 622 -18.13 -18.92 14.76
CA PRO A 622 -18.38 -17.64 14.10
C PRO A 622 -18.73 -17.89 12.64
N GLN A 623 -19.67 -17.11 12.10
CA GLN A 623 -20.06 -17.22 10.70
C GLN A 623 -18.82 -17.14 9.79
N PRO A 624 -18.68 -18.04 8.80
CA PRO A 624 -17.57 -17.99 7.86
C PRO A 624 -17.76 -16.79 6.93
N LEU A 625 -16.85 -15.83 7.01
CA LEU A 625 -16.84 -14.61 6.20
C LEU A 625 -15.54 -14.48 5.39
N ILE A 626 -15.60 -13.67 4.34
CA ILE A 626 -14.45 -13.17 3.58
C ILE A 626 -14.29 -11.66 3.78
N ARG A 627 -13.06 -11.14 3.66
CA ARG A 627 -12.79 -9.69 3.63
C ARG A 627 -12.56 -9.25 2.18
N ALA A 628 -13.41 -8.37 1.68
CA ALA A 628 -13.47 -8.03 0.26
C ALA A 628 -13.56 -6.50 0.01
N LEU A 629 -13.36 -6.11 -1.24
CA LEU A 629 -13.75 -4.82 -1.81
C LEU A 629 -14.74 -5.11 -2.94
N TRP A 630 -15.95 -4.55 -2.87
CA TRP A 630 -16.98 -4.74 -3.88
C TRP A 630 -17.64 -3.44 -4.27
N ASP A 631 -18.05 -3.34 -5.53
CA ASP A 631 -18.80 -2.21 -6.07
C ASP A 631 -20.29 -2.35 -5.75
N ASN A 632 -20.92 -1.21 -5.49
CA ASN A 632 -22.30 -1.04 -5.05
C ASN A 632 -23.09 -0.10 -6.01
N GLY A 633 -22.59 0.12 -7.23
CA GLY A 633 -23.32 0.68 -8.37
C GLY A 633 -23.41 2.21 -8.42
N GLU A 634 -23.69 2.86 -7.28
CA GLU A 634 -23.95 4.30 -7.19
C GLU A 634 -22.89 5.06 -6.37
N PRO A 635 -21.69 5.32 -6.93
CA PRO A 635 -20.70 6.19 -6.29
C PRO A 635 -21.22 7.63 -6.14
N SER A 636 -20.81 8.32 -5.07
CA SER A 636 -20.95 9.77 -5.01
C SER A 636 -19.98 10.49 -5.97
N PRO A 637 -20.25 11.75 -6.35
CA PRO A 637 -19.39 12.51 -7.26
C PRO A 637 -17.94 12.66 -6.75
N THR A 638 -16.97 12.62 -7.68
CA THR A 638 -15.54 12.81 -7.37
C THR A 638 -15.09 14.20 -7.82
N TYR A 639 -14.45 14.95 -6.94
CA TYR A 639 -13.95 16.31 -7.21
C TYR A 639 -12.42 16.34 -7.10
N LEU A 640 -11.77 17.12 -7.96
CA LEU A 640 -10.37 17.49 -7.78
C LEU A 640 -10.26 18.40 -6.56
N LEU A 641 -9.42 18.03 -5.58
CA LEU A 641 -9.20 18.82 -4.36
C LEU A 641 -7.95 19.69 -4.51
N ARG A 642 -8.10 21.01 -4.38
CA ARG A 642 -6.96 21.94 -4.44
C ARG A 642 -5.97 21.61 -3.31
N ARG A 643 -4.71 21.33 -3.65
CA ARG A 643 -3.66 20.88 -2.71
C ARG A 643 -4.03 19.66 -1.86
N GLY A 644 -5.00 18.85 -2.30
CA GLY A 644 -5.49 17.68 -1.56
C GLY A 644 -6.36 17.99 -0.33
N ASP A 645 -6.81 19.24 -0.14
CA ASP A 645 -7.64 19.66 1.01
C ASP A 645 -9.12 19.31 0.80
N ASP A 646 -9.70 18.52 1.72
CA ASP A 646 -11.11 18.06 1.67
C ASP A 646 -12.15 19.19 1.75
N ARG A 647 -11.69 20.41 2.05
CA ARG A 647 -12.50 21.63 2.16
C ARG A 647 -12.40 22.52 0.91
N GLN A 648 -11.53 22.19 -0.05
CA GLN A 648 -11.33 22.92 -1.30
C GLN A 648 -11.55 22.03 -2.54
N PRO A 649 -12.74 21.42 -2.69
CA PRO A 649 -13.13 20.80 -3.96
C PRO A 649 -13.22 21.86 -5.05
N THR A 650 -12.91 21.47 -6.28
CA THR A 650 -12.94 22.34 -7.46
C THR A 650 -13.87 21.74 -8.52
N ARG A 651 -13.36 21.33 -9.69
CA ARG A 651 -14.17 20.72 -10.73
C ARG A 651 -14.46 19.24 -10.49
N LEU A 652 -15.58 18.79 -11.04
CA LEU A 652 -15.99 17.40 -11.11
C LEU A 652 -15.03 16.62 -12.05
N VAL A 653 -14.64 15.40 -11.67
CA VAL A 653 -13.87 14.49 -12.52
C VAL A 653 -14.62 13.16 -12.69
N GLY A 654 -14.41 12.51 -13.84
CA GLY A 654 -14.94 11.17 -14.10
C GLY A 654 -13.86 10.08 -13.93
N PRO A 655 -14.24 8.79 -14.00
CA PRO A 655 -13.27 7.70 -13.96
C PRO A 655 -12.35 7.70 -15.18
N GLY A 656 -11.08 7.32 -14.98
CA GLY A 656 -10.10 7.27 -16.07
C GLY A 656 -8.74 6.71 -15.66
N VAL A 657 -7.87 6.57 -16.65
CA VAL A 657 -6.49 6.05 -16.53
C VAL A 657 -5.47 7.18 -16.63
N PRO A 658 -4.21 7.00 -16.18
CA PRO A 658 -3.16 8.00 -16.35
C PRO A 658 -2.95 8.36 -17.83
N SER A 659 -3.07 9.65 -18.15
CA SER A 659 -3.14 10.16 -19.52
C SER A 659 -1.87 9.87 -20.31
N VAL A 660 -0.69 9.87 -19.68
CA VAL A 660 0.58 9.49 -20.32
C VAL A 660 0.61 8.06 -20.84
N LEU A 661 -0.17 7.16 -20.25
CA LEU A 661 -0.22 5.74 -20.64
C LEU A 661 -1.30 5.42 -21.69
N THR A 662 -2.02 6.42 -22.20
CA THR A 662 -3.02 6.27 -23.27
C THR A 662 -2.90 7.35 -24.33
N ASN A 663 -2.92 6.97 -25.61
CA ASN A 663 -2.89 7.90 -26.74
C ASN A 663 -4.29 8.49 -27.07
N GLY A 664 -5.29 8.31 -26.20
CA GLY A 664 -6.68 8.73 -26.40
C GLY A 664 -7.49 7.87 -27.37
N GLN A 665 -6.86 7.17 -28.31
CA GLN A 665 -7.56 6.44 -29.39
C GLN A 665 -8.51 5.35 -28.87
N THR A 666 -8.18 4.74 -27.73
CA THR A 666 -9.11 3.91 -26.95
C THR A 666 -9.47 4.64 -25.66
N PRO A 667 -10.64 5.29 -25.57
CA PRO A 667 -11.06 5.96 -24.34
C PRO A 667 -11.38 4.94 -23.24
N PHE A 668 -11.41 5.40 -22.00
CA PHE A 668 -11.84 4.58 -20.88
C PHE A 668 -13.37 4.44 -20.90
N GLU A 669 -13.86 3.26 -21.32
CA GLU A 669 -15.29 2.93 -21.35
C GLU A 669 -15.61 1.86 -20.28
N PRO A 670 -16.70 1.98 -19.50
CA PRO A 670 -17.05 1.01 -18.45
C PRO A 670 -17.31 -0.39 -19.01
N ALA A 671 -16.89 -1.43 -18.29
CA ALA A 671 -17.08 -2.80 -18.74
C ALA A 671 -18.56 -3.20 -18.69
N LYS A 672 -19.04 -3.87 -19.75
CA LYS A 672 -20.40 -4.40 -19.78
C LYS A 672 -20.48 -5.64 -18.89
N LEU A 673 -21.29 -5.53 -17.84
CA LEU A 673 -21.60 -6.60 -16.90
C LEU A 673 -22.85 -7.40 -17.35
N TRP A 674 -23.33 -8.29 -16.48
CA TRP A 674 -24.57 -9.04 -16.73
C TRP A 674 -25.81 -8.11 -16.72
N PRO A 675 -26.90 -8.47 -17.42
CA PRO A 675 -28.12 -7.66 -17.42
C PRO A 675 -28.68 -7.46 -16.00
N GLY A 676 -28.92 -6.20 -15.63
CA GLY A 676 -29.42 -5.85 -14.30
C GLY A 676 -28.35 -5.73 -13.21
N ALA A 677 -27.06 -5.89 -13.51
CA ALA A 677 -25.97 -5.69 -12.56
C ALA A 677 -26.00 -4.27 -11.94
N ASN A 678 -26.09 -4.18 -10.62
CA ASN A 678 -26.02 -2.91 -9.88
C ASN A 678 -24.56 -2.56 -9.51
N LYS A 679 -23.71 -2.46 -10.54
CA LYS A 679 -22.26 -2.20 -10.43
C LYS A 679 -21.82 -1.30 -11.58
N THR A 680 -20.79 -0.46 -11.37
CA THR A 680 -20.30 0.52 -12.34
C THR A 680 -19.54 -0.09 -13.51
N GLY A 681 -18.88 -1.23 -13.30
CA GLY A 681 -17.97 -1.84 -14.29
C GLY A 681 -16.65 -1.07 -14.50
N TYR A 682 -16.36 -0.05 -13.69
CA TYR A 682 -15.14 0.76 -13.84
C TYR A 682 -13.88 -0.04 -13.49
N ARG A 683 -13.90 -0.84 -12.41
CA ARG A 683 -12.70 -1.59 -12.00
C ARG A 683 -12.38 -2.71 -12.98
N LEU A 684 -13.39 -3.36 -13.55
CA LEU A 684 -13.20 -4.37 -14.60
C LEU A 684 -12.66 -3.73 -15.90
N ALA A 685 -13.13 -2.54 -16.29
CA ALA A 685 -12.53 -1.81 -17.41
C ALA A 685 -11.06 -1.44 -17.15
N PHE A 686 -10.74 -1.02 -15.93
CA PHE A 686 -9.38 -0.66 -15.54
C PHE A 686 -8.43 -1.87 -15.50
N SER A 687 -8.88 -3.02 -14.99
CA SER A 687 -8.05 -4.24 -15.00
C SER A 687 -7.86 -4.77 -16.42
N GLN A 688 -8.90 -4.74 -17.27
CA GLN A 688 -8.78 -5.08 -18.69
C GLN A 688 -7.81 -4.13 -19.42
N TRP A 689 -7.80 -2.84 -19.11
CA TRP A 689 -6.83 -1.89 -19.67
C TRP A 689 -5.38 -2.18 -19.22
N LEU A 690 -5.16 -2.45 -17.92
CA LEU A 690 -3.84 -2.79 -17.38
C LEU A 690 -3.23 -4.06 -18.00
N THR A 691 -4.06 -5.02 -18.41
CA THR A 691 -3.63 -6.34 -18.87
C THR A 691 -3.64 -6.51 -20.40
N ARG A 692 -3.86 -5.42 -21.15
CA ARG A 692 -3.71 -5.43 -22.61
C ARG A 692 -2.27 -5.80 -23.00
N SER A 693 -2.14 -6.51 -24.12
CA SER A 693 -0.85 -6.90 -24.68
C SER A 693 0.02 -5.73 -25.14
N ASP A 694 -0.58 -4.56 -25.40
CA ASP A 694 0.11 -3.32 -25.79
C ASP A 694 0.36 -2.35 -24.63
N HIS A 695 -0.06 -2.69 -23.40
CA HIS A 695 0.11 -1.83 -22.24
C HIS A 695 1.60 -1.68 -21.86
N PRO A 696 2.11 -0.45 -21.67
CA PRO A 696 3.55 -0.19 -21.66
C PRO A 696 4.30 -0.68 -20.40
N LEU A 697 3.63 -0.81 -19.25
CA LEU A 697 4.29 -1.02 -17.96
C LEU A 697 4.08 -2.42 -17.35
N THR A 698 2.84 -2.89 -17.22
CA THR A 698 2.45 -4.12 -16.47
C THR A 698 3.38 -5.31 -16.69
N ALA A 699 3.66 -5.69 -17.95
CA ALA A 699 4.55 -6.81 -18.26
C ALA A 699 6.02 -6.53 -17.87
N ARG A 700 6.54 -5.33 -18.16
CA ARG A 700 7.89 -4.92 -17.77
C ARG A 700 8.10 -4.92 -16.26
N VAL A 701 7.11 -4.42 -15.51
CA VAL A 701 7.16 -4.29 -14.06
C VAL A 701 7.22 -5.67 -13.39
N ILE A 702 6.36 -6.62 -13.78
CA ILE A 702 6.39 -7.97 -13.21
C ILE A 702 7.65 -8.74 -13.62
N VAL A 703 8.10 -8.61 -14.88
CA VAL A 703 9.37 -9.20 -15.35
C VAL A 703 10.56 -8.65 -14.57
N ASN A 704 10.65 -7.34 -14.38
CA ASN A 704 11.75 -6.69 -13.66
C ASN A 704 11.82 -7.16 -12.20
N ARG A 705 10.68 -7.42 -11.55
CA ARG A 705 10.63 -7.95 -10.18
C ARG A 705 10.99 -9.42 -10.09
N VAL A 706 10.46 -10.25 -10.99
CA VAL A 706 10.85 -11.67 -11.07
C VAL A 706 12.36 -11.79 -11.31
N TRP A 707 12.93 -10.93 -12.16
CA TRP A 707 14.37 -10.80 -12.36
C TRP A 707 15.08 -10.36 -11.07
N LYS A 708 14.63 -9.29 -10.40
CA LYS A 708 15.22 -8.79 -9.14
C LYS A 708 15.31 -9.86 -8.06
N HIS A 709 14.29 -10.71 -7.90
CA HIS A 709 14.31 -11.76 -6.88
C HIS A 709 15.33 -12.88 -7.18
N HIS A 710 15.64 -13.16 -8.45
CA HIS A 710 16.68 -14.11 -8.84
C HIS A 710 18.10 -13.51 -8.79
N PHE A 711 18.25 -12.24 -9.19
CA PHE A 711 19.56 -11.58 -9.37
C PHE A 711 19.92 -10.54 -8.30
N GLY A 712 19.08 -10.32 -7.29
CA GLY A 712 19.28 -9.31 -6.24
C GLY A 712 18.99 -7.86 -6.67
N ARG A 713 19.04 -7.58 -7.98
CA ARG A 713 18.83 -6.26 -8.60
C ARG A 713 17.97 -6.38 -9.87
N GLY A 714 17.06 -5.43 -10.08
CA GLY A 714 16.28 -5.30 -11.32
C GLY A 714 17.14 -4.84 -12.50
N MET A 715 16.63 -4.98 -13.72
CA MET A 715 17.19 -4.30 -14.89
C MET A 715 16.93 -2.79 -14.82
N VAL A 716 15.80 -2.40 -14.24
CA VAL A 716 15.40 -1.01 -13.96
C VAL A 716 15.48 -0.83 -12.45
N GLU A 717 16.18 0.22 -12.01
CA GLU A 717 16.31 0.61 -10.60
C GLU A 717 15.99 2.11 -10.44
N PRO A 718 15.18 2.51 -9.44
CA PRO A 718 14.52 1.66 -8.46
C PRO A 718 13.36 0.85 -9.08
N ILE A 719 13.07 -0.34 -8.54
CA ILE A 719 12.08 -1.28 -9.10
C ILE A 719 10.60 -0.86 -8.97
N ASP A 720 10.32 0.29 -8.37
CA ASP A 720 9.01 0.89 -8.15
C ASP A 720 8.78 2.22 -8.86
N ASP A 721 9.78 2.76 -9.56
CA ASP A 721 9.66 3.96 -10.40
C ASP A 721 10.25 3.74 -11.80
N PHE A 722 9.36 3.56 -12.77
CA PHE A 722 9.66 3.48 -14.21
C PHE A 722 9.50 4.83 -14.91
N GLY A 723 9.21 5.90 -14.15
CA GLY A 723 8.96 7.24 -14.64
C GLY A 723 10.22 7.99 -15.10
N LEU A 724 10.06 9.28 -15.35
CA LEU A 724 11.16 10.22 -15.64
C LEU A 724 12.11 10.41 -14.45
N ALA A 725 11.62 10.17 -13.22
CA ALA A 725 12.45 10.12 -12.02
C ALA A 725 13.19 8.78 -11.84
N GLY A 726 12.77 7.74 -12.57
CA GLY A 726 13.33 6.39 -12.53
C GLY A 726 14.63 6.22 -13.33
N GLY A 727 15.33 5.10 -13.08
CA GLY A 727 16.50 4.72 -13.86
C GLY A 727 16.15 4.17 -15.25
N LYS A 728 17.09 4.27 -16.19
CA LYS A 728 16.98 3.58 -17.49
C LYS A 728 17.32 2.09 -17.32
N PRO A 729 16.69 1.18 -18.08
CA PRO A 729 17.01 -0.24 -18.03
C PRO A 729 18.48 -0.50 -18.41
N SER A 730 19.16 -1.37 -17.66
CA SER A 730 20.49 -1.87 -18.01
C SER A 730 20.46 -2.69 -19.31
N HIS A 731 19.37 -3.41 -19.56
CA HIS A 731 19.17 -4.26 -20.73
C HIS A 731 17.77 -4.02 -21.35
N PRO A 732 17.55 -2.88 -22.05
CA PRO A 732 16.23 -2.54 -22.60
C PRO A 732 15.66 -3.64 -23.49
N ASP A 733 16.46 -4.15 -24.44
CA ASP A 733 16.00 -5.18 -25.37
C ASP A 733 15.64 -6.49 -24.67
N LEU A 734 16.37 -6.87 -23.61
CA LEU A 734 16.06 -8.08 -22.84
C LEU A 734 14.78 -7.92 -22.01
N LEU A 735 14.59 -6.75 -21.40
CA LEU A 735 13.38 -6.43 -20.64
C LEU A 735 12.15 -6.48 -21.56
N ASP A 736 12.22 -5.83 -22.71
CA ASP A 736 11.14 -5.80 -23.70
C ASP A 736 10.89 -7.20 -24.28
N TRP A 737 11.94 -7.95 -24.63
CA TRP A 737 11.82 -9.34 -25.12
C TRP A 737 11.14 -10.25 -24.09
N LEU A 738 11.56 -10.23 -22.82
CA LEU A 738 10.92 -11.01 -21.75
C LEU A 738 9.48 -10.57 -21.51
N SER A 739 9.18 -9.27 -21.60
CA SER A 739 7.84 -8.72 -21.42
C SER A 739 6.87 -9.18 -22.50
N VAL A 740 7.26 -9.08 -23.78
CA VAL A 740 6.45 -9.60 -24.88
C VAL A 740 6.30 -11.12 -24.79
N ARG A 741 7.36 -11.86 -24.44
CA ARG A 741 7.31 -13.31 -24.29
C ARG A 741 6.40 -13.77 -23.15
N LEU A 742 6.33 -13.03 -22.04
CA LEU A 742 5.38 -13.31 -20.96
C LEU A 742 3.93 -13.22 -21.45
N VAL A 743 3.61 -12.16 -22.21
CA VAL A 743 2.27 -11.96 -22.79
C VAL A 743 1.94 -13.05 -23.82
N GLU A 744 2.86 -13.36 -24.74
CA GLU A 744 2.70 -14.43 -25.74
C GLU A 744 2.53 -15.82 -25.11
N GLN A 745 3.10 -16.07 -23.94
CA GLN A 745 2.94 -17.31 -23.17
C GLN A 745 1.72 -17.30 -22.24
N GLY A 746 0.78 -16.38 -22.44
CA GLY A 746 -0.47 -16.32 -21.67
C GLY A 746 -0.25 -15.91 -20.22
N TRP A 747 0.67 -14.98 -19.97
CA TRP A 747 0.97 -14.38 -18.66
C TRP A 747 1.37 -15.38 -17.55
N SER A 748 1.77 -16.60 -17.94
CA SER A 748 2.18 -17.67 -17.03
C SER A 748 3.59 -17.41 -16.48
N LEU A 749 3.76 -17.47 -15.16
CA LEU A 749 5.01 -17.07 -14.49
C LEU A 749 6.01 -18.22 -14.40
N LYS A 750 5.58 -19.48 -14.20
CA LYS A 750 6.51 -20.61 -14.11
C LYS A 750 7.43 -20.77 -15.34
N PRO A 751 6.98 -20.57 -16.60
CA PRO A 751 7.85 -20.49 -17.78
C PRO A 751 8.87 -19.36 -17.71
N LEU A 752 8.52 -18.19 -17.19
CA LEU A 752 9.47 -17.09 -16.97
C LEU A 752 10.54 -17.47 -15.95
N HIS A 753 10.15 -18.03 -14.79
CA HIS A 753 11.12 -18.54 -13.80
C HIS A 753 12.02 -19.63 -14.41
N ARG A 754 11.43 -20.62 -15.11
CA ARG A 754 12.13 -21.70 -15.82
C ARG A 754 13.18 -21.14 -16.79
N LEU A 755 12.79 -20.18 -17.62
CA LEU A 755 13.67 -19.56 -18.61
C LEU A 755 14.84 -18.82 -17.96
N ILE A 756 14.58 -18.08 -16.87
CA ILE A 756 15.63 -17.41 -16.11
C ILE A 756 16.57 -18.43 -15.47
N VAL A 757 16.09 -19.39 -14.67
CA VAL A 757 16.97 -20.28 -13.90
C VAL A 757 17.75 -21.26 -14.79
N THR A 758 17.24 -21.59 -15.99
CA THR A 758 17.95 -22.48 -16.93
C THR A 758 19.01 -21.77 -17.80
N SER A 759 19.04 -20.42 -17.79
CA SER A 759 20.07 -19.63 -18.48
C SER A 759 21.47 -19.92 -17.95
N ALA A 760 22.50 -19.72 -18.78
CA ALA A 760 23.88 -19.71 -18.29
C ALA A 760 24.12 -18.55 -17.32
N THR A 761 23.49 -17.39 -17.58
CA THR A 761 23.53 -16.17 -16.77
C THR A 761 23.15 -16.42 -15.30
N TYR A 762 22.03 -17.08 -15.04
CA TYR A 762 21.63 -17.45 -13.67
C TYR A 762 22.57 -18.50 -13.05
N ARG A 763 23.17 -19.36 -13.87
CA ARG A 763 24.00 -20.50 -13.42
C ARG A 763 25.46 -20.17 -13.14
N GLN A 764 25.88 -18.92 -13.32
CA GLN A 764 27.26 -18.47 -13.06
C GLN A 764 27.68 -18.70 -11.59
N THR A 765 28.99 -18.79 -11.36
CA THR A 765 29.57 -18.64 -10.01
C THR A 765 29.42 -17.21 -9.51
N SER A 766 29.41 -17.04 -8.19
CA SER A 766 29.47 -15.76 -7.48
C SER A 766 30.90 -15.31 -7.17
N THR A 767 31.91 -16.15 -7.47
CA THR A 767 33.32 -15.76 -7.38
C THR A 767 33.61 -14.56 -8.29
N VAL A 768 34.14 -13.49 -7.72
CA VAL A 768 34.48 -12.25 -8.43
C VAL A 768 35.95 -12.27 -8.84
N ASN A 769 36.27 -11.91 -10.08
CA ASN A 769 37.65 -11.68 -10.52
C ASN A 769 38.01 -10.17 -10.49
N ALA A 770 39.29 -9.85 -10.66
CA ALA A 770 39.77 -8.46 -10.56
C ALA A 770 39.17 -7.53 -11.64
N GLU A 771 38.99 -8.01 -12.88
CA GLU A 771 38.44 -7.21 -13.98
C GLU A 771 36.95 -6.92 -13.80
N GLN A 772 36.20 -7.89 -13.27
CA GLN A 772 34.79 -7.72 -12.90
C GLN A 772 34.62 -6.71 -11.77
N LEU A 773 35.51 -6.73 -10.77
CA LEU A 773 35.46 -5.78 -9.65
C LEU A 773 35.85 -4.35 -10.08
N ASP A 774 36.79 -4.22 -11.01
CA ASP A 774 37.25 -2.94 -11.56
C ASP A 774 36.18 -2.29 -12.47
N ARG A 775 35.56 -3.07 -13.37
CA ARG A 775 34.64 -2.54 -14.39
C ARG A 775 33.16 -2.57 -14.04
N ASP A 776 32.73 -3.50 -13.18
CA ASP A 776 31.34 -3.63 -12.76
C ASP A 776 31.24 -4.13 -11.29
N PRO A 777 31.71 -3.31 -10.33
CA PRO A 777 31.68 -3.66 -8.91
C PRO A 777 30.26 -4.00 -8.42
N ASP A 778 29.25 -3.31 -8.93
CA ASP A 778 27.84 -3.49 -8.56
C ASP A 778 27.10 -4.59 -9.36
N ASN A 779 27.78 -5.28 -10.29
CA ASN A 779 27.24 -6.36 -11.13
C ASN A 779 26.01 -5.95 -11.98
N ASN A 780 25.98 -4.70 -12.47
CA ASN A 780 24.88 -4.16 -13.29
C ASN A 780 24.71 -4.89 -14.63
N TRP A 781 25.77 -5.52 -15.14
CA TRP A 781 25.78 -6.27 -16.41
C TRP A 781 25.66 -7.79 -16.21
N TYR A 782 25.46 -8.25 -14.97
CA TYR A 782 25.27 -9.66 -14.61
C TYR A 782 26.42 -10.59 -15.07
N SER A 783 27.67 -10.15 -14.93
CA SER A 783 28.87 -10.94 -15.29
C SER A 783 29.13 -12.13 -14.36
N ARG A 784 28.36 -12.26 -13.29
CA ARG A 784 28.49 -13.25 -12.21
C ARG A 784 27.17 -13.38 -11.44
N ALA A 785 27.01 -14.45 -10.67
CA ALA A 785 25.89 -14.56 -9.74
C ALA A 785 26.08 -13.62 -8.52
N PRO A 786 25.01 -13.04 -7.97
CA PRO A 786 25.10 -12.23 -6.75
C PRO A 786 25.34 -13.11 -5.52
N VAL A 787 26.15 -12.62 -4.57
CA VAL A 787 26.21 -13.18 -3.22
C VAL A 787 24.99 -12.69 -2.46
N ARG A 788 24.02 -13.57 -2.16
CA ARG A 788 22.77 -13.24 -1.45
C ARG A 788 22.70 -13.91 -0.09
N ARG A 789 22.31 -13.14 0.93
CA ARG A 789 21.96 -13.68 2.25
C ARG A 789 20.55 -14.25 2.19
N MET A 790 20.27 -15.31 2.95
CA MET A 790 18.89 -15.75 3.14
C MET A 790 18.07 -14.66 3.84
N GLU A 791 16.90 -14.38 3.28
CA GLU A 791 15.89 -13.51 3.88
C GLU A 791 15.36 -14.12 5.20
N ALA A 792 14.69 -13.30 6.01
CA ALA A 792 14.11 -13.71 7.29
C ALA A 792 13.25 -15.00 7.21
N GLU A 793 12.39 -15.11 6.19
CA GLU A 793 11.48 -16.24 6.02
C GLU A 793 12.21 -17.56 5.66
N PRO A 794 13.05 -17.65 4.60
CA PRO A 794 13.88 -18.84 4.34
C PRO A 794 14.84 -19.21 5.47
N LEU A 795 15.45 -18.24 6.15
CA LEU A 795 16.36 -18.52 7.28
C LEU A 795 15.63 -19.22 8.43
N TRP A 796 14.43 -18.74 8.78
CA TRP A 796 13.60 -19.35 9.80
C TRP A 796 13.13 -20.75 9.40
N ASP A 797 12.58 -20.89 8.19
CA ASP A 797 12.12 -22.17 7.68
C ASP A 797 13.26 -23.21 7.58
N ALA A 798 14.49 -22.77 7.25
CA ALA A 798 15.68 -23.62 7.23
C ALA A 798 16.06 -24.13 8.63
N LEU A 799 16.09 -23.25 9.64
CA LEU A 799 16.34 -23.66 11.04
C LEU A 799 15.30 -24.69 11.53
N LEU A 800 14.02 -24.48 11.24
CA LEU A 800 12.95 -25.44 11.55
C LEU A 800 13.11 -26.77 10.79
N SER A 801 13.61 -26.72 9.54
CA SER A 801 13.83 -27.92 8.71
C SER A 801 15.03 -28.74 9.15
N LEU A 802 16.09 -28.11 9.69
CA LEU A 802 17.23 -28.82 10.30
C LEU A 802 16.79 -29.59 11.55
N ALA A 803 16.08 -28.91 12.45
CA ALA A 803 15.56 -29.46 13.70
C ALA A 803 14.41 -30.49 13.53
N SER A 804 13.98 -30.79 12.28
CA SER A 804 12.79 -31.62 11.98
C SER A 804 11.49 -31.12 12.64
N LYS A 805 11.41 -29.83 13.00
CA LYS A 805 10.22 -29.21 13.62
C LYS A 805 9.32 -28.47 12.64
N LEU A 806 9.77 -28.27 11.40
CA LEU A 806 8.96 -27.65 10.35
C LEU A 806 7.72 -28.51 10.05
N ASP A 807 6.54 -27.95 10.24
CA ASP A 807 5.29 -28.44 9.68
C ASP A 807 5.06 -27.84 8.28
N ARG A 808 4.60 -28.68 7.35
CA ARG A 808 4.32 -28.33 5.95
C ARG A 808 2.81 -28.23 5.67
N ALA A 809 1.97 -28.28 6.71
CA ALA A 809 0.53 -28.02 6.59
C ALA A 809 0.27 -26.63 5.99
N GLN A 810 -0.45 -26.61 4.87
CA GLN A 810 -0.76 -25.40 4.11
C GLN A 810 -2.11 -24.81 4.50
N PHE A 811 -2.24 -23.49 4.34
CA PHE A 811 -3.48 -22.71 4.47
C PHE A 811 -4.09 -22.63 5.89
N GLY A 812 -5.22 -21.93 6.01
CA GLY A 812 -5.98 -21.77 7.26
C GLY A 812 -5.53 -20.60 8.14
N PRO A 813 -6.17 -20.37 9.30
CA PRO A 813 -5.80 -19.28 10.23
C PRO A 813 -4.31 -19.31 10.58
N PRO A 814 -3.66 -18.15 10.84
CA PRO A 814 -2.23 -18.10 11.11
C PRO A 814 -1.86 -18.57 12.52
N ASP A 815 -0.64 -19.09 12.69
CA ASP A 815 -0.10 -19.49 14.01
C ASP A 815 0.15 -18.26 14.90
N PRO A 816 -0.16 -18.33 16.21
CA PRO A 816 -0.01 -17.21 17.13
C PRO A 816 1.46 -16.91 17.47
N VAL A 817 1.66 -15.72 18.06
CA VAL A 817 2.95 -15.26 18.59
C VAL A 817 2.78 -14.74 20.01
N THR A 818 3.73 -15.07 20.88
CA THR A 818 3.78 -14.53 22.24
C THR A 818 4.71 -13.33 22.29
N ALA A 819 4.25 -12.23 22.91
CA ALA A 819 5.14 -11.19 23.43
C ALA A 819 5.66 -11.64 24.81
N ARG A 820 6.95 -11.94 24.89
CA ARG A 820 7.64 -12.45 26.09
C ARG A 820 7.93 -11.32 27.09
N LYS A 821 8.21 -11.71 28.35
CA LYS A 821 8.55 -10.77 29.45
C LYS A 821 9.87 -9.99 29.21
N ASP A 822 10.76 -10.52 28.38
CA ASP A 822 12.01 -9.90 27.94
C ASP A 822 11.82 -8.93 26.75
N GLY A 823 10.59 -8.74 26.27
CA GLY A 823 10.26 -7.87 25.15
C GLY A 823 10.41 -8.52 23.76
N LEU A 824 10.85 -9.78 23.69
CA LEU A 824 10.95 -10.51 22.43
C LEU A 824 9.57 -11.00 21.97
N VAL A 825 9.36 -11.09 20.65
CA VAL A 825 8.16 -11.68 20.04
C VAL A 825 8.56 -12.94 19.30
N THR A 826 8.00 -14.08 19.69
CA THR A 826 8.37 -15.42 19.20
C THR A 826 7.16 -16.20 18.70
N ALA A 827 7.35 -17.01 17.65
CA ALA A 827 6.31 -17.93 17.16
C ALA A 827 6.00 -19.04 18.17
N GLU A 828 4.71 -19.28 18.42
CA GLU A 828 4.26 -20.38 19.27
C GLU A 828 4.29 -21.71 18.50
N ALA A 829 4.64 -22.80 19.19
CA ALA A 829 4.62 -24.14 18.61
C ALA A 829 3.24 -24.78 18.79
N VAL A 830 2.65 -25.29 17.72
CA VAL A 830 1.42 -26.08 17.76
C VAL A 830 1.82 -27.55 17.75
N GLY A 831 1.49 -28.30 18.82
CA GLY A 831 1.89 -29.71 18.94
C GLY A 831 3.41 -29.95 18.94
N GLY A 832 4.22 -28.96 19.37
CA GLY A 832 5.69 -29.03 19.35
C GLY A 832 6.32 -28.82 17.97
N ARG A 833 5.55 -28.34 16.99
CA ARG A 833 6.01 -27.99 15.63
C ARG A 833 5.62 -26.57 15.27
N TRP A 834 6.27 -26.02 14.25
CA TRP A 834 5.95 -24.70 13.70
C TRP A 834 5.70 -24.84 12.21
N ARG A 835 4.62 -24.24 11.69
CA ARG A 835 4.45 -24.14 10.24
C ARG A 835 5.45 -23.14 9.65
N ARG A 836 5.57 -23.14 8.32
CA ARG A 836 6.36 -22.14 7.58
C ARG A 836 6.04 -20.71 8.02
N SER A 837 7.06 -19.85 8.03
CA SER A 837 7.01 -18.42 8.33
C SER A 837 5.84 -17.64 7.68
N ILE A 838 5.42 -18.01 6.48
CA ILE A 838 4.26 -17.38 5.79
C ILE A 838 2.92 -17.61 6.53
N TYR A 839 2.80 -18.69 7.30
CA TYR A 839 1.64 -19.05 8.10
C TYR A 839 1.66 -18.49 9.54
N VAL A 840 2.75 -17.87 9.98
CA VAL A 840 2.82 -17.22 11.30
C VAL A 840 2.23 -15.82 11.24
N ILE A 841 1.47 -15.41 12.26
CA ILE A 841 0.69 -14.17 12.26
C ILE A 841 1.54 -12.91 12.03
N LYS A 842 1.10 -12.08 11.09
CA LYS A 842 1.81 -10.91 10.54
C LYS A 842 1.18 -9.62 11.07
N ARG A 843 1.44 -9.30 12.35
CA ARG A 843 0.98 -8.07 13.00
C ARG A 843 1.85 -6.86 12.67
N ARG A 844 1.26 -5.65 12.57
CA ARG A 844 2.02 -4.42 12.31
C ARG A 844 2.79 -3.90 13.54
N THR A 845 2.26 -4.08 14.76
CA THR A 845 2.92 -3.59 15.99
C THR A 845 3.70 -4.65 16.75
N GLN A 846 3.30 -5.93 16.65
CA GLN A 846 3.98 -7.07 17.29
C GLN A 846 4.61 -7.98 16.23
N ARG A 847 5.69 -7.51 15.61
CA ARG A 847 6.48 -8.28 14.63
C ARG A 847 7.44 -9.22 15.36
N LEU A 848 7.66 -10.42 14.82
CA LEU A 848 8.61 -11.39 15.41
C LEU A 848 10.02 -10.81 15.41
N THR A 849 10.76 -10.97 16.51
CA THR A 849 12.07 -10.34 16.65
C THR A 849 13.10 -10.85 15.64
N ILE A 850 13.08 -12.15 15.31
CA ILE A 850 13.98 -12.70 14.28
C ILE A 850 13.68 -12.09 12.91
N PHE A 851 12.41 -11.90 12.56
CA PHE A 851 12.04 -11.28 11.29
C PHE A 851 12.44 -9.80 11.24
N ASP A 852 12.27 -9.07 12.34
CA ASP A 852 12.69 -7.67 12.47
C ASP A 852 14.19 -7.48 12.32
N ASN A 853 15.01 -8.40 12.85
CA ASN A 853 16.47 -8.31 12.77
C ASN A 853 17.01 -8.70 11.38
N PHE A 854 16.33 -9.60 10.67
CA PHE A 854 16.71 -10.07 9.33
C PHE A 854 15.94 -9.33 8.21
N ASP A 855 15.70 -8.03 8.43
CA ASP A 855 15.15 -7.04 7.49
C ASP A 855 13.78 -7.34 6.90
N ARG A 856 12.93 -8.12 7.57
CA ARG A 856 11.55 -8.31 7.10
C ARG A 856 10.83 -6.96 7.05
N PRO A 857 10.25 -6.57 5.90
CA PRO A 857 9.79 -5.20 5.68
C PRO A 857 8.64 -4.78 6.61
N ARG A 858 8.64 -3.48 6.96
CA ARG A 858 7.50 -2.83 7.59
C ARG A 858 6.46 -2.47 6.54
N MET A 859 5.30 -3.11 6.59
CA MET A 859 4.18 -2.77 5.70
C MET A 859 3.62 -1.39 6.08
N SER A 860 4.00 -0.35 5.31
CA SER A 860 3.57 1.03 5.54
C SER A 860 3.64 1.87 4.25
N PRO A 861 2.76 1.63 3.25
CA PRO A 861 1.59 0.77 3.31
C PRO A 861 1.92 -0.67 2.89
N ASN A 862 2.78 -0.81 1.89
CA ASN A 862 3.33 -2.02 1.30
C ASN A 862 4.86 -1.99 1.28
N CYS A 863 5.46 -3.05 0.73
CA CYS A 863 6.87 -3.17 0.42
C CYS A 863 7.03 -3.54 -1.06
N VAL A 864 7.73 -2.70 -1.80
CA VAL A 864 8.06 -2.91 -3.23
C VAL A 864 9.46 -3.44 -3.42
N ASP A 865 10.40 -2.99 -2.58
CA ASP A 865 11.75 -3.52 -2.50
C ASP A 865 12.13 -3.88 -1.06
N ARG A 866 12.74 -5.05 -0.90
CA ARG A 866 13.29 -5.53 0.38
C ARG A 866 14.74 -5.08 0.50
N GLN A 867 15.00 -4.27 1.52
CA GLN A 867 16.35 -3.90 1.92
C GLN A 867 17.07 -5.11 2.53
N GLU A 868 18.31 -5.37 2.11
CA GLU A 868 19.18 -6.38 2.70
C GLU A 868 20.30 -5.69 3.48
N SER A 869 20.30 -5.80 4.81
CA SER A 869 21.39 -5.29 5.64
C SER A 869 22.32 -6.42 6.08
N THR A 870 23.57 -6.07 6.40
CA THR A 870 24.52 -6.97 7.07
C THR A 870 25.01 -6.27 8.32
N VAL A 871 24.39 -6.58 9.47
CA VAL A 871 24.63 -5.86 10.74
C VAL A 871 24.97 -6.82 11.87
N VAL A 872 25.81 -6.37 12.80
CA VAL A 872 26.28 -7.17 13.96
C VAL A 872 25.12 -7.76 14.78
N MET A 873 23.99 -7.05 14.86
CA MET A 873 22.78 -7.53 15.54
C MET A 873 22.19 -8.84 14.98
N GLN A 874 22.38 -9.12 13.68
CA GLN A 874 21.92 -10.37 13.05
C GLN A 874 22.73 -11.57 13.55
N ALA A 875 24.06 -11.45 13.53
CA ALA A 875 24.96 -12.48 14.06
C ALA A 875 24.76 -12.67 15.57
N LEU A 876 24.67 -11.58 16.35
CA LEU A 876 24.38 -11.65 17.78
C LEU A 876 23.02 -12.28 18.09
N HIS A 877 22.02 -12.13 17.21
CA HIS A 877 20.73 -12.78 17.39
C HIS A 877 20.84 -14.31 17.27
N LEU A 878 21.49 -14.83 16.24
CA LEU A 878 21.67 -16.27 16.05
C LEU A 878 22.55 -16.89 17.15
N LEU A 879 23.55 -16.14 17.62
CA LEU A 879 24.46 -16.60 18.68
C LEU A 879 23.79 -16.66 20.06
N ASN A 880 22.86 -15.75 20.38
CA ASN A 880 22.35 -15.58 21.74
C ASN A 880 20.84 -15.88 21.92
N ASN A 881 20.07 -16.06 20.84
CA ASN A 881 18.63 -16.28 20.97
C ASN A 881 18.30 -17.71 21.46
N ALA A 882 17.58 -17.80 22.58
CA ALA A 882 17.17 -19.07 23.19
C ALA A 882 16.39 -20.01 22.26
N GLN A 883 15.62 -19.50 21.30
CA GLN A 883 14.90 -20.31 20.31
C GLN A 883 15.84 -20.86 19.24
N VAL A 884 16.91 -20.15 18.88
CA VAL A 884 17.95 -20.65 17.97
C VAL A 884 18.80 -21.72 18.67
N HIS A 885 19.11 -21.53 19.95
CA HIS A 885 19.72 -22.58 20.81
C HIS A 885 18.83 -23.82 20.90
N GLN A 886 17.54 -23.67 21.16
CA GLN A 886 16.59 -24.79 21.19
C GLN A 886 16.55 -25.55 19.86
N LEU A 887 16.48 -24.85 18.72
CA LEU A 887 16.48 -25.50 17.40
C LEU A 887 17.83 -26.15 17.07
N SER A 888 18.94 -25.61 17.56
CA SER A 888 20.28 -26.22 17.43
C SER A 888 20.39 -27.50 18.26
N ALA A 889 19.78 -27.53 19.45
CA ALA A 889 19.71 -28.71 20.29
C ALA A 889 18.87 -29.83 19.64
N GLU A 890 17.73 -29.48 19.07
CA GLU A 890 16.86 -30.41 18.34
C GLU A 890 17.51 -30.91 17.03
N PHE A 891 18.33 -30.08 16.38
CA PHE A 891 19.15 -30.48 15.22
C PHE A 891 20.26 -31.47 15.63
N ALA A 892 20.97 -31.23 16.73
CA ALA A 892 21.97 -32.16 17.26
C ALA A 892 21.34 -33.49 17.69
N GLN A 893 20.19 -33.46 18.38
CA GLN A 893 19.45 -34.67 18.76
C GLN A 893 19.08 -35.50 17.53
N ARG A 894 18.56 -34.85 16.47
CA ARG A 894 18.28 -35.52 15.20
C ARG A 894 19.51 -36.21 14.61
N VAL A 895 20.67 -35.52 14.54
CA VAL A 895 21.90 -36.10 13.99
C VAL A 895 22.38 -37.28 14.84
N TYR A 896 22.26 -37.16 16.16
CA TYR A 896 22.58 -38.23 17.11
C TYR A 896 21.64 -39.45 16.95
N ASP A 897 20.35 -39.23 16.73
CA ASP A 897 19.37 -40.30 16.46
C ASP A 897 19.59 -40.97 15.09
N GLU A 898 20.07 -40.22 14.08
CA GLU A 898 20.33 -40.72 12.72
C GLU A 898 21.67 -41.49 12.62
N GLU A 899 22.76 -41.03 13.25
CA GLU A 899 24.13 -41.57 13.10
C GLU A 899 24.69 -42.27 14.35
N GLY A 900 24.00 -42.22 15.48
CA GLY A 900 24.45 -42.82 16.74
C GLY A 900 25.70 -42.13 17.32
N HIS A 901 26.71 -42.92 17.73
CA HIS A 901 27.95 -42.43 18.35
C HIS A 901 29.13 -42.24 17.36
N ASP A 902 28.92 -42.38 16.04
CA ASP A 902 29.99 -42.22 15.04
C ASP A 902 30.24 -40.74 14.74
N VAL A 903 31.20 -40.15 15.46
CA VAL A 903 31.54 -38.71 15.40
C VAL A 903 31.86 -38.24 13.97
N ASP A 904 32.60 -39.03 13.19
CA ASP A 904 32.98 -38.67 11.82
C ASP A 904 31.76 -38.62 10.87
N ARG A 905 30.76 -39.46 11.12
CA ARG A 905 29.46 -39.40 10.43
C ARG A 905 28.58 -38.28 10.94
N GLN A 906 28.53 -38.04 12.25
CA GLN A 906 27.78 -36.92 12.82
C GLN A 906 28.21 -35.59 12.18
N ILE A 907 29.52 -35.32 12.11
CA ILE A 907 30.05 -34.11 11.45
C ILE A 907 29.66 -34.08 9.96
N ASP A 908 29.84 -35.19 9.24
CA ASP A 908 29.48 -35.26 7.82
C ASP A 908 27.97 -34.99 7.59
N ARG A 909 27.12 -35.51 8.48
CA ARG A 909 25.66 -35.34 8.44
C ARG A 909 25.23 -33.91 8.79
N VAL A 910 25.84 -33.27 9.80
CA VAL A 910 25.62 -31.83 10.11
C VAL A 910 25.88 -30.97 8.89
N PHE A 911 27.06 -31.12 8.26
CA PHE A 911 27.44 -30.32 7.11
C PHE A 911 26.56 -30.59 5.88
N ARG A 912 26.19 -31.84 5.62
CA ARG A 912 25.25 -32.17 4.52
C ARG A 912 23.87 -31.56 4.75
N LEU A 913 23.32 -31.62 5.97
CA LEU A 913 22.01 -31.08 6.30
C LEU A 913 21.99 -29.54 6.23
N ALA A 914 22.98 -28.85 6.81
CA ALA A 914 23.02 -27.40 6.87
C ALA A 914 23.50 -26.74 5.56
N LEU A 915 24.54 -27.30 4.94
CA LEU A 915 25.29 -26.67 3.84
C LEU A 915 25.12 -27.38 2.49
N GLY A 916 24.48 -28.56 2.44
CA GLY A 916 24.31 -29.34 1.20
C GLY A 916 25.60 -29.99 0.66
N ARG A 917 26.67 -30.01 1.46
CA ARG A 917 27.99 -30.55 1.09
C ARG A 917 28.64 -31.25 2.28
N PRO A 918 29.58 -32.20 2.07
CA PRO A 918 30.46 -32.65 3.13
C PRO A 918 31.35 -31.50 3.65
N PRO A 919 31.92 -31.63 4.86
CA PRO A 919 32.93 -30.70 5.36
C PRO A 919 34.20 -30.78 4.49
N ALA A 920 34.88 -29.66 4.30
CA ALA A 920 36.25 -29.63 3.83
C ALA A 920 37.18 -30.23 4.91
N GLU A 921 38.38 -30.65 4.53
CA GLU A 921 39.33 -31.30 5.45
C GLU A 921 39.64 -30.45 6.68
N HIS A 922 39.87 -29.14 6.51
CA HIS A 922 40.10 -28.21 7.61
C HIS A 922 38.85 -27.99 8.50
N GLU A 923 37.64 -28.00 7.91
CA GLU A 923 36.39 -27.89 8.67
C GLU A 923 36.14 -29.16 9.49
N ARG A 924 36.44 -30.35 8.94
CA ARG A 924 36.36 -31.64 9.65
C ARG A 924 37.34 -31.67 10.83
N LEU A 925 38.60 -31.28 10.60
CA LEU A 925 39.61 -31.24 11.66
C LEU A 925 39.21 -30.29 12.79
N ALA A 926 38.79 -29.06 12.45
CA ALA A 926 38.32 -28.09 13.45
C ALA A 926 37.09 -28.58 14.22
N ALA A 927 36.13 -29.24 13.55
CA ALA A 927 34.95 -29.81 14.20
C ALA A 927 35.30 -30.98 15.15
N LEU A 928 36.24 -31.86 14.77
CA LEU A 928 36.74 -32.93 15.64
C LEU A 928 37.47 -32.38 16.88
N GLU A 929 38.33 -31.37 16.69
CA GLU A 929 39.03 -30.68 17.78
C GLU A 929 38.04 -30.01 18.74
N THR A 930 37.09 -29.24 18.21
CA THR A 930 36.05 -28.55 19.00
C THR A 930 35.14 -29.54 19.75
N LEU A 931 34.78 -30.69 19.16
CA LEU A 931 34.02 -31.72 19.87
C LEU A 931 34.80 -32.33 21.04
N SER A 932 36.12 -32.50 20.89
CA SER A 932 36.96 -32.97 21.98
C SER A 932 37.01 -31.96 23.13
N GLU A 933 37.25 -30.69 22.83
CA GLU A 933 37.28 -29.58 23.80
C GLU A 933 35.94 -29.41 24.53
N LEU A 934 34.82 -29.35 23.79
CA LEU A 934 33.48 -29.26 24.37
C LEU A 934 33.15 -30.52 25.20
N GLY A 935 33.58 -31.70 24.75
CA GLY A 935 33.41 -32.95 25.50
C GLY A 935 34.18 -32.94 26.82
N GLU A 936 35.38 -32.35 26.87
CA GLU A 936 36.11 -32.14 28.13
C GLU A 936 35.43 -31.11 29.04
N HIS A 937 35.00 -29.97 28.48
CA HIS A 937 34.26 -28.97 29.23
C HIS A 937 33.01 -29.55 29.89
N TRP A 938 32.14 -30.21 29.12
CA TRP A 938 30.93 -30.85 29.65
C TRP A 938 31.19 -32.05 30.58
N ARG A 939 32.37 -32.69 30.53
CA ARG A 939 32.77 -33.68 31.56
C ARG A 939 33.04 -33.04 32.92
N HIS A 940 33.53 -31.81 32.93
CA HIS A 940 33.88 -31.06 34.13
C HIS A 940 32.78 -30.13 34.66
N GLU A 941 31.77 -29.83 33.84
CA GLU A 941 30.63 -29.01 34.26
C GLU A 941 29.71 -29.76 35.25
N GLU A 942 29.49 -29.15 36.43
CA GLU A 942 28.68 -29.72 37.51
C GLU A 942 27.18 -29.56 37.24
N ASP A 943 26.75 -28.44 36.64
CA ASP A 943 25.34 -28.11 36.35
C ASP A 943 24.94 -28.54 34.92
N ARG A 944 25.12 -29.83 34.62
CA ARG A 944 24.78 -30.40 33.31
C ARG A 944 23.26 -30.57 33.14
N PRO A 945 22.70 -30.25 31.96
CA PRO A 945 21.30 -30.54 31.65
C PRO A 945 20.94 -32.03 31.84
N GLU A 946 19.92 -32.30 32.66
CA GLU A 946 19.45 -33.66 32.91
C GLU A 946 19.00 -34.36 31.62
N GLY A 947 19.32 -35.65 31.49
CA GLY A 947 18.88 -36.50 30.37
C GLY A 947 19.71 -36.42 29.10
N LYS A 948 20.73 -35.55 29.01
CA LYS A 948 21.64 -35.46 27.85
C LYS A 948 23.03 -36.04 28.15
N SER A 949 23.63 -36.68 27.16
CA SER A 949 25.03 -37.14 27.23
C SER A 949 26.02 -35.99 26.97
N VAL A 950 27.27 -36.16 27.39
CA VAL A 950 28.36 -35.23 27.08
C VAL A 950 28.51 -35.06 25.57
N ASP A 951 28.43 -36.16 24.82
CA ASP A 951 28.62 -36.18 23.37
C ASP A 951 27.48 -35.42 22.66
N GLN A 952 26.25 -35.54 23.16
CA GLN A 952 25.11 -34.73 22.69
C GLN A 952 25.37 -33.24 22.94
N LEU A 953 25.72 -32.85 24.17
CA LEU A 953 25.98 -31.44 24.52
C LEU A 953 27.16 -30.83 23.74
N ALA A 954 28.16 -31.62 23.38
CA ALA A 954 29.24 -31.20 22.47
C ALA A 954 28.74 -31.01 21.02
N LEU A 955 27.93 -31.95 20.51
CA LEU A 955 27.32 -31.87 19.18
C LEU A 955 26.36 -30.68 19.04
N GLU A 956 25.68 -30.27 20.12
CA GLU A 956 24.86 -29.05 20.18
C GLU A 956 25.68 -27.80 19.87
N GLY A 957 26.91 -27.71 20.40
CA GLY A 957 27.83 -26.62 20.11
C GLY A 957 28.24 -26.57 18.64
N ILE A 958 28.52 -27.71 18.01
CA ILE A 958 28.83 -27.79 16.57
C ILE A 958 27.63 -27.40 15.72
N CYS A 959 26.44 -27.93 16.03
CA CYS A 959 25.21 -27.60 15.32
C CYS A 959 24.91 -26.11 15.39
N HIS A 960 25.06 -25.50 16.58
CA HIS A 960 24.89 -24.06 16.79
C HIS A 960 25.94 -23.24 16.02
N ALA A 961 27.21 -23.63 16.06
CA ALA A 961 28.28 -22.96 15.32
C ALA A 961 28.04 -22.99 13.80
N VAL A 962 27.60 -24.14 13.25
CA VAL A 962 27.33 -24.28 11.81
C VAL A 962 26.15 -23.42 11.36
N VAL A 963 25.04 -23.33 12.12
CA VAL A 963 23.92 -22.43 11.77
C VAL A 963 24.23 -20.94 11.99
N ASN A 964 25.31 -20.61 12.69
CA ASN A 964 25.84 -19.24 12.79
C ASN A 964 26.86 -18.91 11.68
N SER A 965 27.25 -19.86 10.84
CA SER A 965 28.28 -19.67 9.82
C SER A 965 27.77 -18.86 8.61
N GLY A 966 28.69 -18.15 7.94
CA GLY A 966 28.40 -17.50 6.65
C GLY A 966 27.93 -18.49 5.58
N ALA A 967 28.48 -19.71 5.54
CA ALA A 967 28.07 -20.75 4.60
C ALA A 967 26.62 -21.23 4.82
N PHE A 968 26.10 -21.15 6.06
CA PHE A 968 24.69 -21.41 6.31
C PHE A 968 23.83 -20.21 5.91
N LEU A 969 24.23 -18.99 6.30
CA LEU A 969 23.45 -17.76 6.12
C LEU A 969 23.33 -17.28 4.67
N TYR A 970 24.33 -17.57 3.83
CA TYR A 970 24.33 -17.21 2.42
C TYR A 970 23.89 -18.40 1.54
N ILE A 971 23.37 -18.07 0.36
CA ILE A 971 22.82 -19.04 -0.59
C ILE A 971 23.93 -19.75 -1.41
N GLU A 972 25.09 -19.10 -1.53
CA GLU A 972 26.21 -19.39 -2.45
C GLU A 972 27.29 -20.36 -1.93
#